data_AF-A0A3A1TUF8-F1
#
_entry.id   AF-A0A3A1TUF8-F1
#
_cell.length_a   1.000
_cell.length_b   1.000
_cell.length_c   1.000
_cell.angle_alpha   90.00
_cell.angle_beta   90.00
_cell.angle_gamma   90.00
#
_symmetry.space_group_name_H-M   'P 1'
#
loop_
_entity.id
_entity.type
_entity.pdbx_description
1 polymer ?
#
loop_
_entity_poly.entity_id
_entity_poly.type
_entity_poly.pdbx_seq_one_letter_code
_entity_poly.pdbx_strand_id
1 'polypeptide(L)'
;MSSITDDRAAGAVLGAACGAALAAGGGGGPDAADQGAFWTLLPVLLAAAAGEPLSNESTQDRIVESWTRTGLLPDPAGAARPTAAAARTAARRRADGPGGAGALVRTAPVALPFVASAATGGLARTAAQLAALTDADPATADACVLLAGALHATLRTGAPAALPLELLPEERRDAWRTAADPGPGPSPDGAAAVLLAAQAATTAVPVPEDLPGRHLRLALEAAADHGPAVAAVAGALLGARWGSSAVPAPWRRHLLDGTGPGAGPGAADLVRAAVLAANGGLGDGTGWPAVDRVRPSGPRVLVPHPHDDGVLLGSLAALDDLPPDVDAVVSLCRVGRRQVDRERTDREQVAFWLVDRPGRNPNLDLVLRDAADAVAALRAEGRRVLVHCAEGRSRTPAVGALYAALHLGVPAQAALDEVVAALPDAAPAPFLQEAVLRIGAAAAPPRPLVVVDLDTAVLDLASGTARLPEAARRDFAGRLTAAPGVVALADPQPGAVEAVRRLADEADLHLLVAPAVGSAGLQHRIEWLQRWFGIDAPVVDRLVLAPPALLDRGAVLVGAPAGAEGFPGEVLPPSGWSTLLDRLLAPGRTGRRPPPGAGPRSRERVAGRAALAGWLLEALRAGGGSGTVVQVAADVWTRHEPELRRAGDLLHTWQHDLRRVAARLREEGRLAPSTDADPGVWRLPR
;
A
#
# COMPACT_ATOMS: atom_id res chain seq x y z
N MET A 1 20.71 20.24 7.36
CA MET A 1 20.47 19.99 5.93
C MET A 1 19.12 20.56 5.48
N SER A 2 18.69 20.32 4.23
CA SER A 2 17.35 20.73 3.76
C SER A 2 16.26 19.79 4.32
N SER A 3 15.04 20.29 4.49
CA SER A 3 13.89 19.47 4.92
C SER A 3 13.60 18.30 3.97
N ILE A 4 13.95 18.44 2.69
CA ILE A 4 13.79 17.40 1.67
C ILE A 4 14.79 16.26 1.88
N THR A 5 16.03 16.58 2.27
CA THR A 5 17.05 15.56 2.57
C THR A 5 16.67 14.77 3.83
N ASP A 6 16.16 15.46 4.86
CA ASP A 6 15.66 14.81 6.08
C ASP A 6 14.48 13.88 5.76
N ASP A 7 13.54 14.33 4.91
CA ASP A 7 12.41 13.52 4.45
C ASP A 7 12.88 12.28 3.69
N ARG A 8 13.87 12.40 2.80
CA ARG A 8 14.47 11.28 2.06
C ARG A 8 15.22 10.29 2.96
N ALA A 9 15.99 10.80 3.93
CA ALA A 9 16.67 9.96 4.91
C ALA A 9 15.67 9.14 5.74
N ALA A 10 14.63 9.80 6.25
CA ALA A 10 13.53 9.13 6.96
C ALA A 10 12.80 8.13 6.05
N GLY A 11 12.58 8.49 4.79
CA GLY A 11 11.98 7.63 3.78
C GLY A 11 12.77 6.36 3.55
N ALA A 12 14.10 6.43 3.41
CA ALA A 12 14.95 5.25 3.21
C ALA A 12 14.81 4.22 4.35
N VAL A 13 14.78 4.67 5.59
CA VAL A 13 14.62 3.75 6.74
C VAL A 13 13.19 3.21 6.84
N LEU A 14 12.17 4.08 6.71
CA LEU A 14 10.77 3.66 6.77
C LEU A 14 10.40 2.74 5.61
N GLY A 15 10.85 3.05 4.40
CA GLY A 15 10.60 2.24 3.22
C GLY A 15 11.19 0.84 3.37
N ALA A 16 12.41 0.73 3.91
CA ALA A 16 13.01 -0.56 4.22
C ALA A 16 12.18 -1.36 5.25
N ALA A 17 11.70 -0.67 6.29
CA ALA A 17 10.88 -1.27 7.34
C ALA A 17 9.53 -1.78 6.80
N CYS A 18 8.83 -0.93 6.05
CA CYS A 18 7.56 -1.27 5.42
C CYS A 18 7.73 -2.38 4.39
N GLY A 19 8.80 -2.36 3.58
CA GLY A 19 9.09 -3.40 2.59
C GLY A 19 9.26 -4.77 3.24
N ALA A 20 10.08 -4.86 4.28
CA ALA A 20 10.26 -6.10 5.04
C ALA A 20 8.94 -6.59 5.67
N ALA A 21 8.16 -5.68 6.26
CA ALA A 21 6.89 -6.01 6.90
C ALA A 21 5.81 -6.47 5.89
N LEU A 22 5.75 -5.84 4.72
CA LEU A 22 4.82 -6.19 3.62
C LEU A 22 5.11 -7.59 3.09
N ALA A 23 6.38 -7.88 2.75
CA ALA A 23 6.79 -9.17 2.21
C ALA A 23 6.52 -10.33 3.19
N ALA A 24 6.62 -10.07 4.49
CA ALA A 24 6.39 -11.07 5.52
C ALA A 24 4.90 -11.24 5.93
N GLY A 25 3.97 -10.61 5.20
CA GLY A 25 2.54 -10.89 5.30
C GLY A 25 1.82 -10.36 6.54
N GLY A 26 2.41 -9.41 7.29
CA GLY A 26 1.73 -8.67 8.38
C GLY A 26 1.25 -9.49 9.59
N GLY A 27 1.50 -10.79 9.64
CA GLY A 27 1.15 -11.66 10.76
C GLY A 27 2.16 -12.79 10.85
N GLY A 28 2.78 -12.94 12.03
CA GLY A 28 3.90 -13.84 12.31
C GLY A 28 3.66 -15.30 11.89
N GLY A 29 3.94 -15.59 10.62
CA GLY A 29 4.15 -16.93 10.09
C GLY A 29 5.60 -17.39 10.31
N PRO A 30 5.92 -18.63 9.92
CA PRO A 30 7.20 -19.29 10.19
C PRO A 30 8.47 -18.56 9.65
N ASP A 31 8.31 -17.54 8.80
CA ASP A 31 9.39 -16.66 8.29
C ASP A 31 9.66 -15.41 9.16
N ALA A 32 9.29 -15.44 10.45
CA ALA A 32 9.64 -14.38 11.41
C ALA A 32 11.17 -14.10 11.51
N ALA A 33 12.00 -15.07 11.09
CA ALA A 33 13.45 -14.91 10.98
C ALA A 33 13.87 -13.86 9.93
N ASP A 34 13.12 -13.70 8.83
CA ASP A 34 13.46 -12.79 7.73
C ASP A 34 12.97 -11.36 7.95
N GLN A 35 11.88 -11.15 8.72
CA GLN A 35 11.60 -9.81 9.30
C GLN A 35 12.72 -9.39 10.28
N GLY A 36 13.30 -10.37 10.99
CA GLY A 36 14.45 -10.16 11.87
C GLY A 36 15.64 -9.53 11.16
N ALA A 37 15.85 -9.83 9.87
CA ALA A 37 16.94 -9.27 9.07
C ALA A 37 16.87 -7.73 8.97
N PHE A 38 15.68 -7.14 8.84
CA PHE A 38 15.53 -5.68 8.90
C PHE A 38 16.02 -5.16 10.25
N TRP A 39 15.59 -5.75 11.36
CA TRP A 39 15.97 -5.26 12.69
C TRP A 39 17.47 -5.31 12.95
N THR A 40 18.23 -6.14 12.22
CA THR A 40 19.70 -6.12 12.28
C THR A 40 20.32 -4.79 11.79
N LEU A 41 19.61 -3.95 11.04
CA LEU A 41 20.11 -2.61 10.68
C LEU A 41 20.07 -1.62 11.84
N LEU A 42 19.22 -1.85 12.84
CA LEU A 42 18.92 -0.87 13.89
C LEU A 42 20.18 -0.46 14.69
N PRO A 43 21.06 -1.36 15.14
CA PRO A 43 22.30 -0.95 15.81
C PRO A 43 23.23 -0.08 14.95
N VAL A 44 23.29 -0.32 13.63
CA VAL A 44 24.06 0.51 12.68
C VAL A 44 23.43 1.90 12.56
N LEU A 45 22.10 1.96 12.40
CA LEU A 45 21.36 3.21 12.35
C LEU A 45 21.50 4.03 13.64
N LEU A 46 21.43 3.39 14.81
CA LEU A 46 21.56 4.07 16.10
C LEU A 46 22.98 4.59 16.35
N ALA A 47 24.02 3.84 15.96
CA ALA A 47 25.40 4.33 16.01
C ALA A 47 25.59 5.56 15.11
N ALA A 48 25.06 5.51 13.88
CA ALA A 48 25.06 6.65 12.97
C ALA A 48 24.28 7.85 13.54
N ALA A 49 23.11 7.61 14.14
CA ALA A 49 22.28 8.63 14.78
C ALA A 49 22.92 9.25 16.03
N ALA A 50 23.83 8.55 16.69
CA ALA A 50 24.65 9.09 17.77
C ALA A 50 25.83 9.94 17.26
N GLY A 51 26.02 10.05 15.94
CA GLY A 51 27.16 10.74 15.32
C GLY A 51 28.47 9.96 15.43
N GLU A 52 28.41 8.66 15.73
CA GLU A 52 29.60 7.83 15.87
C GLU A 52 30.18 7.45 14.50
N PRO A 53 31.50 7.55 14.27
CA PRO A 53 32.10 7.11 13.03
C PRO A 53 31.99 5.58 12.89
N LEU A 54 31.22 5.13 11.90
CA LEU A 54 30.94 3.70 11.64
C LEU A 54 32.19 2.90 11.22
N SER A 55 33.23 3.57 10.74
CA SER A 55 34.52 2.96 10.39
C SER A 55 35.40 2.66 11.60
N ASN A 56 35.08 3.19 12.78
CA ASN A 56 35.89 2.98 13.98
C ASN A 56 35.61 1.61 14.59
N GLU A 57 36.67 0.89 14.95
CA GLU A 57 36.58 -0.44 15.58
C GLU A 57 35.72 -0.43 16.84
N SER A 58 35.88 0.58 17.71
CA SER A 58 35.08 0.71 18.94
C SER A 58 33.59 0.90 18.69
N THR A 59 33.22 1.56 17.57
CA THR A 59 31.82 1.70 17.17
C THR A 59 31.28 0.35 16.68
N GLN A 60 32.09 -0.38 15.90
CA GLN A 60 31.74 -1.72 15.42
C GLN A 60 31.61 -2.73 16.58
N ASP A 61 32.45 -2.63 17.61
CA ASP A 61 32.33 -3.42 18.85
C ASP A 61 30.96 -3.21 19.51
N ARG A 62 30.53 -1.94 19.66
CA ARG A 62 29.20 -1.61 20.22
C ARG A 62 28.06 -2.13 19.35
N ILE A 63 28.19 -2.07 18.03
CA ILE A 63 27.19 -2.59 17.09
C ILE A 63 27.06 -4.11 17.28
N VAL A 64 28.18 -4.84 17.31
CA VAL A 64 28.22 -6.30 17.51
C VAL A 64 27.66 -6.68 18.89
N GLU A 65 28.09 -5.99 19.95
CA GLU A 65 27.56 -6.17 21.29
C GLU A 65 26.04 -5.95 21.33
N SER A 66 25.54 -4.91 20.64
CA SER A 66 24.11 -4.68 20.54
C SER A 66 23.40 -5.83 19.83
N TRP A 67 23.91 -6.31 18.69
CA TRP A 67 23.31 -7.43 17.97
C TRP A 67 23.20 -8.69 18.82
N THR A 68 24.27 -9.05 19.54
CA THR A 68 24.29 -10.22 20.41
C THR A 68 23.37 -10.04 21.61
N ARG A 69 23.42 -8.89 22.29
CA ARG A 69 22.62 -8.59 23.48
C ARG A 69 21.11 -8.59 23.19
N THR A 70 20.70 -8.11 22.02
CA THR A 70 19.29 -8.11 21.61
C THR A 70 18.86 -9.40 20.92
N GLY A 71 19.77 -10.38 20.75
CA GLY A 71 19.50 -11.64 20.07
C GLY A 71 19.23 -11.49 18.56
N LEU A 72 19.62 -10.36 17.96
CA LEU A 72 19.43 -10.11 16.52
C LEU A 72 20.42 -10.90 15.66
N LEU A 73 21.63 -11.14 16.18
CA LEU A 73 22.61 -12.05 15.59
C LEU A 73 23.24 -12.91 16.69
N PRO A 74 23.66 -14.15 16.37
CA PRO A 74 24.32 -15.02 17.34
C PRO A 74 25.63 -14.41 17.82
N ASP A 75 26.05 -14.78 19.03
CA ASP A 75 27.38 -14.46 19.53
C ASP A 75 28.44 -15.07 18.59
N PRO A 76 29.34 -14.25 18.01
CA PRO A 76 30.34 -14.73 17.07
C PRO A 76 31.36 -15.71 17.69
N ALA A 77 31.57 -15.69 19.01
CA ALA A 77 32.65 -16.44 19.66
C ALA A 77 32.29 -17.10 21.00
N GLY A 78 31.05 -17.00 21.48
CA GLY A 78 30.66 -17.47 22.81
C GLY A 78 31.39 -16.71 23.93
N ALA A 79 31.78 -15.47 23.67
CA ALA A 79 32.65 -14.67 24.54
C ALA A 79 31.81 -13.75 25.43
N ALA A 80 32.27 -13.50 26.66
CA ALA A 80 31.56 -12.62 27.61
C ALA A 80 31.36 -11.17 27.09
N ARG A 81 32.18 -10.73 26.13
CA ARG A 81 32.00 -9.49 25.35
C ARG A 81 32.37 -9.74 23.88
N PRO A 82 31.40 -9.71 22.96
CA PRO A 82 31.69 -9.91 21.54
C PRO A 82 32.35 -8.65 20.95
N THR A 83 33.31 -8.83 20.04
CA THR A 83 34.07 -7.74 19.39
C THR A 83 33.92 -7.81 17.88
N ALA A 84 34.15 -6.70 17.19
CA ALA A 84 34.19 -6.60 15.74
C ALA A 84 35.26 -7.53 15.13
N ALA A 85 36.45 -7.59 15.74
CA ALA A 85 37.49 -8.53 15.35
C ALA A 85 37.02 -10.01 15.45
N ALA A 86 36.39 -10.40 16.57
CA ALA A 86 35.84 -11.74 16.73
C ALA A 86 34.72 -12.03 15.73
N ALA A 87 33.85 -11.05 15.45
CA ALA A 87 32.78 -11.16 14.46
C ALA A 87 33.33 -11.43 13.06
N ARG A 88 34.36 -10.69 12.62
CA ARG A 88 35.04 -10.93 11.33
C ARG A 88 35.71 -12.30 11.27
N THR A 89 36.37 -12.73 12.33
CA THR A 89 36.94 -14.08 12.40
C THR A 89 35.86 -15.15 12.30
N ALA A 90 34.72 -14.95 12.96
CA ALA A 90 33.60 -15.87 12.94
C ALA A 90 32.88 -15.91 11.59
N ALA A 91 32.80 -14.77 10.88
CA ALA A 91 32.27 -14.68 9.52
C ALA A 91 33.15 -15.47 8.53
N ARG A 92 34.48 -15.33 8.63
CA ARG A 92 35.43 -16.09 7.79
C ARG A 92 35.35 -17.60 7.98
N ARG A 93 34.97 -18.07 9.17
CA ARG A 93 34.78 -19.50 9.46
C ARG A 93 33.48 -20.07 8.90
N ARG A 94 32.50 -19.22 8.58
CA ARG A 94 31.18 -19.61 8.06
C ARG A 94 31.09 -19.52 6.53
N ALA A 95 32.20 -19.26 5.84
CA ALA A 95 32.24 -18.90 4.41
C ALA A 95 31.75 -19.98 3.43
N ASP A 96 31.29 -21.15 3.90
CA ASP A 96 30.67 -22.18 3.08
C ASP A 96 29.14 -22.05 3.08
N GLY A 97 28.57 -21.31 2.11
CA GLY A 97 27.13 -21.27 1.82
C GLY A 97 26.67 -19.98 1.11
N PRO A 98 25.56 -20.01 0.33
CA PRO A 98 25.00 -18.81 -0.31
C PRO A 98 24.39 -17.89 0.75
N GLY A 99 25.19 -16.95 1.25
CA GLY A 99 24.85 -15.96 2.27
C GLY A 99 25.11 -14.53 1.77
N GLY A 100 24.49 -13.54 2.41
CA GLY A 100 24.81 -12.13 2.16
C GLY A 100 23.63 -11.16 2.13
N ALA A 101 22.41 -11.65 1.87
CA ALA A 101 21.19 -10.83 1.84
C ALA A 101 20.98 -10.03 3.13
N GLY A 102 21.21 -10.69 4.28
CA GLY A 102 21.18 -10.01 5.57
C GLY A 102 22.20 -8.87 5.64
N ALA A 103 23.46 -9.08 5.23
CA ALA A 103 24.52 -8.06 5.28
C ALA A 103 24.16 -6.82 4.46
N LEU A 104 23.54 -7.03 3.30
CA LEU A 104 23.04 -5.97 2.44
C LEU A 104 21.98 -5.10 3.14
N VAL A 105 20.99 -5.72 3.80
CA VAL A 105 19.93 -4.97 4.51
C VAL A 105 20.50 -4.13 5.65
N ARG A 106 21.43 -4.67 6.45
CA ARG A 106 22.03 -3.96 7.62
C ARG A 106 22.94 -2.80 7.23
N THR A 107 23.46 -2.80 6.01
CA THR A 107 24.35 -1.74 5.52
C THR A 107 23.61 -0.59 4.86
N ALA A 108 22.30 -0.69 4.61
CA ALA A 108 21.50 0.39 4.03
C ALA A 108 21.64 1.77 4.76
N PRO A 109 21.69 1.85 6.11
CA PRO A 109 21.86 3.13 6.82
C PRO A 109 23.23 3.79 6.63
N VAL A 110 24.24 3.08 6.11
CA VAL A 110 25.62 3.57 5.99
C VAL A 110 25.71 4.81 5.09
N ALA A 111 24.79 4.99 4.14
CA ALA A 111 24.76 6.16 3.28
C ALA A 111 24.37 7.46 4.03
N LEU A 112 23.64 7.37 5.15
CA LEU A 112 23.04 8.53 5.80
C LEU A 112 24.10 9.53 6.30
N PRO A 113 25.14 9.14 7.06
CA PRO A 113 26.15 10.09 7.55
C PRO A 113 26.97 10.77 6.45
N PHE A 114 26.97 10.20 5.24
CA PHE A 114 27.74 10.70 4.11
C PHE A 114 26.95 11.67 3.22
N VAL A 115 25.63 11.80 3.40
CA VAL A 115 24.75 12.55 2.49
C VAL A 115 25.13 14.03 2.36
N ALA A 116 25.71 14.63 3.41
CA ALA A 116 26.16 16.02 3.41
C ALA A 116 27.36 16.25 2.48
N SER A 117 28.20 15.23 2.26
CA SER A 117 29.39 15.30 1.42
C SER A 117 29.16 14.64 0.05
N ALA A 118 29.81 15.15 -0.99
CA ALA A 118 29.87 14.46 -2.29
C ALA A 118 30.96 13.38 -2.32
N ALA A 119 31.89 13.37 -1.35
CA ALA A 119 33.00 12.43 -1.33
C ALA A 119 32.55 11.02 -0.90
N THR A 120 32.89 10.02 -1.71
CA THR A 120 32.48 8.60 -1.53
C THR A 120 33.59 7.70 -1.01
N GLY A 121 34.85 8.18 -0.91
CA GLY A 121 35.99 7.36 -0.51
C GLY A 121 35.92 6.80 0.93
N GLY A 122 35.22 7.48 1.84
CA GLY A 122 34.90 6.95 3.16
C GLY A 122 33.72 5.97 3.16
N LEU A 123 32.76 6.17 2.26
CA LEU A 123 31.51 5.42 2.17
C LEU A 123 31.77 3.95 1.79
N ALA A 124 32.49 3.72 0.69
CA ALA A 124 32.80 2.37 0.21
C ALA A 124 33.56 1.55 1.27
N ARG A 125 34.58 2.15 1.90
CA ARG A 125 35.35 1.48 2.96
C ARG A 125 34.47 1.13 4.16
N THR A 126 33.59 2.05 4.58
CA THR A 126 32.71 1.84 5.73
C THR A 126 31.69 0.73 5.45
N ALA A 127 31.08 0.72 4.26
CA ALA A 127 30.13 -0.32 3.85
C ALA A 127 30.80 -1.71 3.80
N ALA A 128 31.99 -1.81 3.21
CA ALA A 128 32.75 -3.07 3.15
C ALA A 128 33.17 -3.57 4.55
N GLN A 129 33.60 -2.66 5.44
CA GLN A 129 33.98 -3.02 6.82
C GLN A 129 32.79 -3.56 7.63
N LEU A 130 31.60 -2.96 7.48
CA LEU A 130 30.39 -3.41 8.17
C LEU A 130 29.88 -4.74 7.60
N ALA A 131 29.92 -4.92 6.27
CA ALA A 131 29.58 -6.21 5.65
C ALA A 131 30.46 -7.35 6.22
N ALA A 132 31.77 -7.10 6.31
CA ALA A 132 32.78 -8.04 6.80
C ALA A 132 32.53 -8.55 8.22
N LEU A 133 31.78 -7.81 9.06
CA LEU A 133 31.43 -8.25 10.42
C LEU A 133 30.59 -9.53 10.44
N THR A 134 29.91 -9.81 9.33
CA THR A 134 28.87 -10.83 9.26
C THR A 134 29.00 -11.76 8.07
N ASP A 135 29.68 -11.32 7.02
CA ASP A 135 29.87 -12.06 5.79
C ASP A 135 31.27 -11.76 5.22
N ALA A 136 32.04 -12.80 4.93
CA ALA A 136 33.42 -12.65 4.47
C ALA A 136 33.54 -12.67 2.92
N ASP A 137 32.44 -12.90 2.20
CA ASP A 137 32.44 -12.95 0.74
C ASP A 137 32.70 -11.56 0.13
N PRO A 138 33.74 -11.40 -0.72
CA PRO A 138 33.95 -10.18 -1.48
C PRO A 138 32.75 -9.72 -2.32
N ALA A 139 31.95 -10.63 -2.86
CA ALA A 139 30.76 -10.27 -3.65
C ALA A 139 29.67 -9.62 -2.79
N THR A 140 29.48 -10.10 -1.55
CA THR A 140 28.60 -9.47 -0.57
C THR A 140 29.10 -8.08 -0.17
N ALA A 141 30.41 -7.91 0.03
CA ALA A 141 30.99 -6.60 0.31
C ALA A 141 30.77 -5.61 -0.85
N ASP A 142 30.97 -6.06 -2.09
CA ASP A 142 30.70 -5.25 -3.29
C ASP A 142 29.24 -4.82 -3.38
N ALA A 143 28.29 -5.74 -3.16
CA ALA A 143 26.86 -5.42 -3.14
C ALA A 143 26.52 -4.34 -2.10
N CYS A 144 27.10 -4.44 -0.89
CA CYS A 144 26.90 -3.44 0.17
C CYS A 144 27.50 -2.07 -0.21
N VAL A 145 28.66 -2.04 -0.87
CA VAL A 145 29.29 -0.81 -1.38
C VAL A 145 28.42 -0.15 -2.45
N LEU A 146 27.92 -0.94 -3.41
CA LEU A 146 27.07 -0.46 -4.49
C LEU A 146 25.73 0.07 -3.96
N LEU A 147 25.09 -0.64 -3.03
CA LEU A 147 23.86 -0.17 -2.38
C LEU A 147 24.09 1.15 -1.63
N ALA A 148 25.15 1.23 -0.82
CA ALA A 148 25.47 2.44 -0.07
C ALA A 148 25.71 3.63 -1.00
N GLY A 149 26.42 3.42 -2.12
CA GLY A 149 26.65 4.46 -3.13
C GLY A 149 25.37 4.87 -3.87
N ALA A 150 24.52 3.92 -4.26
CA ALA A 150 23.24 4.20 -4.91
C ALA A 150 22.29 4.99 -3.99
N LEU A 151 22.21 4.61 -2.71
CA LEU A 151 21.45 5.34 -1.70
C LEU A 151 22.01 6.75 -1.49
N HIS A 152 23.34 6.90 -1.37
CA HIS A 152 23.98 8.21 -1.22
C HIS A 152 23.65 9.16 -2.38
N ALA A 153 23.76 8.67 -3.62
CA ALA A 153 23.40 9.43 -4.81
C ALA A 153 21.89 9.79 -4.82
N THR A 154 21.03 8.80 -4.57
CA THR A 154 19.57 8.97 -4.59
C THR A 154 19.09 9.95 -3.51
N LEU A 155 19.62 9.87 -2.29
CA LEU A 155 19.28 10.79 -1.20
C LEU A 155 19.56 12.26 -1.57
N ARG A 156 20.67 12.50 -2.28
CA ARG A 156 21.10 13.84 -2.71
C ARG A 156 20.28 14.37 -3.88
N THR A 157 20.03 13.54 -4.89
CA THR A 157 19.38 13.97 -6.14
C THR A 157 17.86 13.86 -6.09
N GLY A 158 17.33 12.85 -5.39
CA GLY A 158 15.92 12.43 -5.49
C GLY A 158 15.58 11.70 -6.78
N ALA A 159 16.58 11.35 -7.57
CA ALA A 159 16.44 10.57 -8.78
C ALA A 159 16.99 9.15 -8.54
N PRO A 160 16.40 8.12 -9.17
CA PRO A 160 16.96 6.78 -9.10
C PRO A 160 18.39 6.81 -9.65
N ALA A 161 19.34 6.28 -8.87
CA ALA A 161 20.74 6.19 -9.27
C ALA A 161 21.07 4.78 -9.78
N ALA A 162 21.88 4.71 -10.84
CA ALA A 162 22.53 3.46 -11.25
C ALA A 162 23.50 2.96 -10.17
N LEU A 163 23.89 1.69 -10.22
CA LEU A 163 24.93 1.17 -9.32
C LEU A 163 26.27 1.83 -9.63
N PRO A 164 26.94 2.45 -8.65
CA PRO A 164 28.18 3.19 -8.87
C PRO A 164 29.38 2.24 -8.90
N LEU A 165 29.57 1.56 -10.03
CA LEU A 165 30.62 0.57 -10.23
C LEU A 165 32.03 1.13 -10.04
N GLU A 166 32.22 2.44 -10.20
CA GLU A 166 33.48 3.14 -9.94
C GLU A 166 33.94 3.05 -8.48
N LEU A 167 33.04 2.72 -7.54
CA LEU A 167 33.39 2.48 -6.13
C LEU A 167 34.04 1.12 -5.90
N LEU A 168 33.97 0.21 -6.87
CA LEU A 168 34.60 -1.10 -6.81
C LEU A 168 36.02 -1.07 -7.41
N PRO A 169 36.91 -2.00 -7.00
CA PRO A 169 38.16 -2.28 -7.71
C PRO A 169 37.92 -2.60 -9.18
N GLU A 170 38.82 -2.15 -10.05
CA GLU A 170 38.66 -2.19 -11.50
C GLU A 170 38.38 -3.61 -12.03
N GLU A 171 39.05 -4.60 -11.45
CA GLU A 171 39.00 -6.00 -11.83
C GLU A 171 37.63 -6.65 -11.59
N ARG A 172 36.80 -6.07 -10.71
CA ARG A 172 35.46 -6.61 -10.36
C ARG A 172 34.31 -5.91 -11.09
N ARG A 173 34.57 -4.77 -11.77
CA ARG A 173 33.53 -3.97 -12.41
C ARG A 173 32.86 -4.70 -13.57
N ASP A 174 33.64 -5.46 -14.34
CA ASP A 174 33.14 -6.17 -15.52
C ASP A 174 32.12 -7.25 -15.15
N ALA A 175 32.40 -8.02 -14.10
CA ALA A 175 31.48 -9.04 -13.59
C ALA A 175 30.13 -8.44 -13.16
N TRP A 176 30.16 -7.30 -12.48
CA TRP A 176 28.94 -6.59 -12.07
C TRP A 176 28.17 -5.99 -13.26
N ARG A 177 28.85 -5.52 -14.32
CA ARG A 177 28.17 -5.09 -15.55
C ARG A 177 27.43 -6.25 -16.21
N THR A 178 28.07 -7.42 -16.30
CA THR A 178 27.44 -8.63 -16.84
C THR A 178 26.28 -9.11 -15.97
N ALA A 179 26.40 -9.04 -14.64
CA ALA A 179 25.32 -9.45 -13.74
C ALA A 179 24.08 -8.53 -13.84
N ALA A 180 24.28 -7.24 -14.09
CA ALA A 180 23.19 -6.26 -14.22
C ALA A 180 22.42 -6.34 -15.56
N ASP A 181 23.04 -6.89 -16.61
CA ASP A 181 22.43 -7.14 -17.92
C ASP A 181 22.60 -8.63 -18.28
N PRO A 182 21.76 -9.51 -17.68
CA PRO A 182 21.99 -10.95 -17.77
C PRO A 182 21.72 -11.45 -19.19
N GLY A 183 22.80 -11.78 -19.91
CA GLY A 183 22.76 -12.63 -21.11
C GLY A 183 22.61 -14.12 -20.75
N PRO A 184 22.91 -15.05 -21.69
CA PRO A 184 22.95 -16.49 -21.40
C PRO A 184 24.18 -16.83 -20.54
N GLY A 185 24.11 -16.50 -19.26
CA GLY A 185 25.15 -16.73 -18.27
C GLY A 185 24.57 -17.16 -16.92
N PRO A 186 25.42 -17.50 -15.94
CA PRO A 186 24.96 -17.83 -14.60
C PRO A 186 24.31 -16.61 -13.93
N SER A 187 23.12 -16.81 -13.36
CA SER A 187 22.43 -15.77 -12.60
C SER A 187 23.21 -15.41 -11.33
N PRO A 188 23.18 -14.13 -10.91
CA PRO A 188 23.73 -13.74 -9.62
C PRO A 188 22.99 -14.46 -8.47
N ASP A 189 23.69 -14.68 -7.36
CA ASP A 189 23.14 -15.24 -6.13
C ASP A 189 23.38 -14.30 -4.92
N GLY A 190 22.91 -14.71 -3.74
CA GLY A 190 23.17 -14.01 -2.48
C GLY A 190 22.81 -12.52 -2.49
N ALA A 191 23.71 -11.68 -1.98
CA ALA A 191 23.51 -10.23 -1.90
C ALA A 191 23.39 -9.56 -3.28
N ALA A 192 24.11 -10.07 -4.30
CA ALA A 192 24.08 -9.50 -5.64
C ALA A 192 22.69 -9.69 -6.29
N ALA A 193 22.12 -10.89 -6.16
CA ALA A 193 20.76 -11.17 -6.63
C ALA A 193 19.73 -10.25 -5.98
N VAL A 194 19.82 -10.06 -4.66
CA VAL A 194 18.89 -9.19 -3.91
C VAL A 194 18.98 -7.74 -4.37
N LEU A 195 20.20 -7.20 -4.53
CA LEU A 195 20.40 -5.82 -4.95
C LEU A 195 19.84 -5.57 -6.37
N LEU A 196 20.14 -6.48 -7.31
CA LEU A 196 19.71 -6.37 -8.70
C LEU A 196 18.19 -6.55 -8.83
N ALA A 197 17.61 -7.53 -8.13
CA ALA A 197 16.16 -7.71 -8.09
C ALA A 197 15.45 -6.50 -7.49
N ALA A 198 15.99 -5.92 -6.41
CA ALA A 198 15.45 -4.71 -5.80
C ALA A 198 15.47 -3.54 -6.79
N GLN A 199 16.60 -3.29 -7.46
CA GLN A 199 16.66 -2.24 -8.47
C GLN A 199 15.67 -2.46 -9.60
N ALA A 200 15.63 -3.66 -10.17
CA ALA A 200 14.71 -4.01 -11.25
C ALA A 200 13.25 -3.78 -10.83
N ALA A 201 12.85 -4.20 -9.63
CA ALA A 201 11.51 -3.98 -9.10
C ALA A 201 11.18 -2.49 -8.95
N THR A 202 12.14 -1.65 -8.52
CA THR A 202 11.92 -0.20 -8.41
C THR A 202 11.80 0.51 -9.76
N THR A 203 12.33 -0.06 -10.84
CA THR A 203 12.31 0.55 -12.18
C THR A 203 11.22 -0.02 -13.09
N ALA A 204 10.77 -1.24 -12.84
CA ALA A 204 9.75 -1.92 -13.65
C ALA A 204 8.36 -1.28 -13.51
N VAL A 205 8.07 -0.66 -12.37
CA VAL A 205 6.81 0.04 -12.14
C VAL A 205 6.89 1.47 -12.69
N PRO A 206 6.01 1.88 -13.60
CA PRO A 206 6.00 3.23 -14.12
C PRO A 206 5.61 4.25 -13.05
N VAL A 207 6.18 5.45 -13.13
CA VAL A 207 5.81 6.56 -12.24
C VAL A 207 4.44 7.10 -12.67
N PRO A 208 3.43 7.12 -11.79
CA PRO A 208 2.13 7.71 -12.12
C PRO A 208 2.26 9.20 -12.47
N GLU A 209 1.49 9.64 -13.47
CA GLU A 209 1.39 11.07 -13.82
C GLU A 209 0.67 11.85 -12.72
N ASP A 210 -0.37 11.26 -12.12
CA ASP A 210 -1.09 11.79 -10.98
C ASP A 210 -0.40 11.37 -9.67
N LEU A 211 -0.03 12.34 -8.83
CA LEU A 211 0.62 12.10 -7.54
C LEU A 211 1.84 11.17 -7.65
N PRO A 212 2.95 11.59 -8.30
CA PRO A 212 4.09 10.73 -8.61
C PRO A 212 4.67 9.93 -7.44
N GLY A 213 4.60 10.47 -6.22
CA GLY A 213 5.01 9.79 -4.99
C GLY A 213 4.29 8.46 -4.72
N ARG A 214 3.12 8.21 -5.32
CA ARG A 214 2.42 6.92 -5.29
C ARG A 214 3.25 5.77 -5.85
N HIS A 215 4.25 6.08 -6.68
CA HIS A 215 5.22 5.11 -7.17
C HIS A 215 5.90 4.34 -6.03
N LEU A 216 6.18 4.96 -4.88
CA LEU A 216 6.77 4.24 -3.73
C LEU A 216 5.88 3.06 -3.32
N ARG A 217 4.58 3.29 -3.16
CA ARG A 217 3.62 2.26 -2.76
C ARG A 217 3.56 1.15 -3.80
N LEU A 218 3.32 1.51 -5.06
CA LEU A 218 3.13 0.56 -6.17
C LEU A 218 4.38 -0.31 -6.39
N ALA A 219 5.56 0.31 -6.43
CA ALA A 219 6.81 -0.41 -6.63
C ALA A 219 7.19 -1.28 -5.43
N LEU A 220 6.88 -0.85 -4.20
CA LEU A 220 7.19 -1.64 -3.01
C LEU A 220 6.26 -2.84 -2.85
N GLU A 221 4.98 -2.69 -3.20
CA GLU A 221 4.02 -3.81 -3.27
C GLU A 221 4.49 -4.87 -4.29
N ALA A 222 4.96 -4.46 -5.46
CA ALA A 222 5.54 -5.38 -6.46
C ALA A 222 6.87 -6.02 -5.98
N ALA A 223 7.71 -5.28 -5.26
CA ALA A 223 8.96 -5.80 -4.71
C ALA A 223 8.72 -6.82 -3.58
N ALA A 224 7.60 -6.72 -2.85
CA ALA A 224 7.26 -7.61 -1.74
C ALA A 224 7.13 -9.08 -2.17
N ASP A 225 6.69 -9.34 -3.40
CA ASP A 225 6.58 -10.69 -3.96
C ASP A 225 7.95 -11.40 -4.15
N HIS A 226 9.05 -10.65 -4.10
CA HIS A 226 10.41 -11.17 -4.27
C HIS A 226 11.11 -11.45 -2.93
N GLY A 227 10.39 -11.33 -1.81
CA GLY A 227 10.84 -11.67 -0.47
C GLY A 227 11.37 -10.50 0.37
N PRO A 228 11.54 -10.69 1.69
CA PRO A 228 11.76 -9.59 2.64
C PRO A 228 13.04 -8.78 2.41
N ALA A 229 14.14 -9.44 2.00
CA ALA A 229 15.39 -8.74 1.73
C ALA A 229 15.30 -7.85 0.48
N VAL A 230 14.69 -8.34 -0.60
CA VAL A 230 14.46 -7.56 -1.83
C VAL A 230 13.55 -6.37 -1.52
N ALA A 231 12.45 -6.63 -0.82
CA ALA A 231 11.50 -5.59 -0.43
C ALA A 231 12.14 -4.54 0.51
N ALA A 232 12.98 -4.93 1.45
CA ALA A 232 13.70 -4.00 2.32
C ALA A 232 14.68 -3.10 1.54
N VAL A 233 15.46 -3.67 0.62
CA VAL A 233 16.41 -2.91 -0.20
C VAL A 233 15.67 -2.00 -1.20
N ALA A 234 14.63 -2.51 -1.87
CA ALA A 234 13.78 -1.72 -2.75
C ALA A 234 13.10 -0.57 -1.98
N GLY A 235 12.61 -0.85 -0.77
CA GLY A 235 12.04 0.13 0.15
C GLY A 235 13.04 1.22 0.53
N ALA A 236 14.29 0.87 0.80
CA ALA A 236 15.35 1.84 1.07
C ALA A 236 15.59 2.78 -0.13
N LEU A 237 15.68 2.22 -1.34
CA LEU A 237 15.88 2.98 -2.58
C LEU A 237 14.68 3.88 -2.91
N LEU A 238 13.46 3.34 -2.86
CA LEU A 238 12.22 4.09 -3.10
C LEU A 238 12.03 5.19 -2.05
N GLY A 239 12.30 4.88 -0.79
CA GLY A 239 12.26 5.82 0.31
C GLY A 239 13.31 6.94 0.18
N ALA A 240 14.53 6.62 -0.26
CA ALA A 240 15.55 7.62 -0.56
C ALA A 240 15.14 8.55 -1.71
N ARG A 241 14.40 8.03 -2.70
CA ARG A 241 13.91 8.80 -3.86
C ARG A 241 12.75 9.71 -3.48
N TRP A 242 11.70 9.13 -2.90
CA TRP A 242 10.41 9.80 -2.69
C TRP A 242 10.25 10.41 -1.31
N GLY A 243 10.99 9.94 -0.31
CA GLY A 243 10.93 10.43 1.06
C GLY A 243 9.82 9.83 1.93
N SER A 244 9.89 10.10 3.23
CA SER A 244 8.95 9.59 4.23
C SER A 244 7.53 10.07 3.98
N SER A 245 7.41 11.25 3.38
CA SER A 245 6.14 11.85 2.94
C SER A 245 5.40 11.04 1.87
N ALA A 246 6.05 10.10 1.19
CA ALA A 246 5.42 9.17 0.26
C ALA A 246 5.08 7.81 0.89
N VAL A 247 5.47 7.56 2.14
CA VAL A 247 5.16 6.31 2.86
C VAL A 247 3.74 6.40 3.44
N PRO A 248 2.79 5.55 3.01
CA PRO A 248 1.39 5.62 3.44
C PRO A 248 1.23 5.62 4.96
N ALA A 249 0.35 6.45 5.50
CA ALA A 249 0.01 6.45 6.92
C ALA A 249 -0.44 5.07 7.44
N PRO A 250 -1.27 4.28 6.72
CA PRO A 250 -1.66 2.95 7.18
C PRO A 250 -0.46 2.01 7.41
N TRP A 251 0.60 2.13 6.60
CA TRP A 251 1.81 1.33 6.79
C TRP A 251 2.58 1.76 8.03
N ARG A 252 2.68 3.07 8.27
CA ARG A 252 3.35 3.63 9.45
C ARG A 252 2.60 3.32 10.75
N ARG A 253 1.27 3.22 10.69
CA ARG A 253 0.37 2.87 11.82
C ARG A 253 0.37 1.36 12.11
N HIS A 254 0.19 0.52 11.09
CA HIS A 254 -0.17 -0.88 11.32
C HIS A 254 0.91 -1.89 11.00
N LEU A 255 1.83 -1.58 10.07
CA LEU A 255 2.88 -2.54 9.67
C LEU A 255 4.13 -2.44 10.55
N LEU A 256 4.30 -1.32 11.26
CA LEU A 256 5.46 -1.07 12.11
C LEU A 256 5.16 -1.26 13.61
N ASP A 257 3.89 -1.44 13.97
CA ASP A 257 3.46 -1.70 15.34
C ASP A 257 3.54 -3.20 15.64
N GLY A 258 4.43 -3.60 16.55
CA GLY A 258 4.53 -4.97 17.06
C GLY A 258 5.43 -5.94 16.30
N THR A 259 6.21 -5.49 15.31
CA THR A 259 7.02 -6.36 14.43
C THR A 259 8.45 -6.64 14.93
N GLY A 260 8.84 -6.17 16.12
CA GLY A 260 10.18 -6.38 16.70
C GLY A 260 10.18 -7.13 18.04
N PRO A 261 11.27 -7.86 18.40
CA PRO A 261 11.39 -8.49 19.72
C PRO A 261 11.29 -7.45 20.84
N GLY A 262 10.31 -7.59 21.73
CA GLY A 262 10.16 -6.73 22.92
C GLY A 262 9.61 -5.32 22.66
N ALA A 263 8.69 -5.15 21.71
CA ALA A 263 8.12 -3.85 21.30
C ALA A 263 9.19 -2.90 20.75
N GLY A 264 9.76 -3.25 19.58
CA GLY A 264 10.77 -2.45 18.88
C GLY A 264 10.35 -1.00 18.59
N PRO A 265 11.28 -0.14 18.12
CA PRO A 265 10.99 1.27 17.87
C PRO A 265 9.90 1.43 16.80
N GLY A 266 8.91 2.27 17.08
CA GLY A 266 7.83 2.58 16.13
C GLY A 266 8.30 3.47 14.98
N ALA A 267 7.40 3.76 14.04
CA ALA A 267 7.71 4.59 12.86
C ALA A 267 8.38 5.93 13.23
N ALA A 268 7.87 6.61 14.26
CA ALA A 268 8.42 7.89 14.72
C ALA A 268 9.87 7.75 15.24
N ASP A 269 10.21 6.66 15.91
CA ASP A 269 11.56 6.40 16.42
C ASP A 269 12.56 6.18 15.26
N LEU A 270 12.18 5.39 14.26
CA LEU A 270 12.97 5.16 13.05
C LEU A 270 13.25 6.45 12.29
N VAL A 271 12.21 7.26 12.13
CA VAL A 271 12.28 8.56 11.48
C VAL A 271 13.26 9.51 12.19
N ARG A 272 13.19 9.59 13.53
CA ARG A 272 14.13 10.42 14.32
C ARG A 272 15.56 9.93 14.15
N ALA A 273 15.79 8.63 14.24
CA ALA A 273 17.12 8.05 14.09
C ALA A 273 17.70 8.31 12.69
N ALA A 274 16.89 8.19 11.64
CA ALA A 274 17.30 8.46 10.26
C ALA A 274 17.71 9.93 10.05
N VAL A 275 16.92 10.87 10.57
CA VAL A 275 17.24 12.31 10.50
C VAL A 275 18.52 12.63 11.27
N LEU A 276 18.71 12.08 12.47
CA LEU A 276 19.95 12.27 13.22
C LEU A 276 21.15 11.68 12.48
N ALA A 277 21.02 10.45 11.95
CA ALA A 277 22.08 9.80 11.20
C ALA A 277 22.51 10.61 9.97
N ALA A 278 21.53 11.17 9.25
CA ALA A 278 21.82 12.08 8.14
C ALA A 278 22.56 13.34 8.63
N ASN A 279 22.12 13.95 9.73
CA ASN A 279 22.67 15.19 10.27
C ASN A 279 23.88 15.00 11.20
N GLY A 280 24.55 13.84 11.17
CA GLY A 280 25.77 13.60 11.97
C GLY A 280 25.52 13.60 13.49
N GLY A 281 24.33 13.17 13.91
CA GLY A 281 23.89 13.15 15.31
C GLY A 281 23.39 14.49 15.85
N LEU A 282 23.32 15.52 15.01
CA LEU A 282 22.88 16.86 15.41
C LEU A 282 21.39 17.07 15.12
N GLY A 283 20.70 17.69 16.08
CA GLY A 283 19.37 18.25 15.86
C GLY A 283 19.41 19.59 15.12
N ASP A 284 18.24 20.10 14.74
CA ASP A 284 18.07 21.44 14.23
C ASP A 284 18.22 22.51 15.33
N GLY A 285 18.03 23.80 14.97
CA GLY A 285 18.11 24.91 15.93
C GLY A 285 17.10 24.86 17.08
N THR A 286 16.12 23.95 17.04
CA THR A 286 15.15 23.71 18.12
C THR A 286 15.51 22.47 18.96
N GLY A 287 16.61 21.78 18.62
CA GLY A 287 17.02 20.51 19.19
C GLY A 287 16.23 19.31 18.66
N TRP A 288 15.34 19.51 17.70
CA TRP A 288 14.59 18.42 17.08
C TRP A 288 15.49 17.65 16.10
N PRO A 289 15.43 16.31 16.01
CA PRO A 289 14.44 15.40 16.61
C PRO A 289 14.80 14.84 18.00
N ALA A 290 15.93 15.26 18.59
CA ALA A 290 16.41 14.72 19.87
C ALA A 290 15.71 15.31 21.11
N VAL A 291 15.03 16.45 20.97
CA VAL A 291 14.37 17.15 22.08
C VAL A 291 13.12 16.40 22.57
N ASP A 292 12.95 16.32 23.89
CA ASP A 292 11.76 15.70 24.50
C ASP A 292 10.49 16.50 24.24
N ARG A 293 10.61 17.83 24.16
CA ARG A 293 9.51 18.77 23.96
C ARG A 293 9.92 19.92 23.04
N VAL A 294 9.21 20.09 21.93
CA VAL A 294 9.29 21.26 21.05
C VAL A 294 8.42 22.37 21.64
N ARG A 295 9.00 23.55 21.91
CA ARG A 295 8.24 24.66 22.50
C ARG A 295 7.21 25.19 21.49
N PRO A 296 5.94 25.39 21.89
CA PRO A 296 4.96 26.06 21.04
C PRO A 296 5.42 27.47 20.65
N SER A 297 5.14 27.88 19.41
CA SER A 297 5.48 29.21 18.90
C SER A 297 4.36 30.25 19.03
N GLY A 298 3.17 29.84 19.51
CA GLY A 298 1.98 30.68 19.58
C GLY A 298 1.00 30.25 20.68
N PRO A 299 -0.18 30.90 20.75
CA PRO A 299 -1.18 30.65 21.79
C PRO A 299 -1.83 29.26 21.65
N ARG A 300 -2.48 28.82 22.72
CA ARG A 300 -3.30 27.60 22.74
C ARG A 300 -4.59 27.82 21.96
N VAL A 301 -4.68 27.20 20.79
CA VAL A 301 -5.90 27.10 19.97
C VAL A 301 -6.41 25.66 19.96
N LEU A 302 -7.70 25.48 20.26
CA LEU A 302 -8.42 24.21 20.19
C LEU A 302 -9.92 24.46 19.97
N VAL A 303 -10.46 24.04 18.82
CA VAL A 303 -11.87 24.22 18.45
C VAL A 303 -12.43 22.94 17.81
N PRO A 304 -13.73 22.65 17.89
CA PRO A 304 -14.33 21.56 17.12
C PRO A 304 -14.29 21.86 15.61
N HIS A 305 -14.19 20.81 14.81
CA HIS A 305 -14.34 20.92 13.36
C HIS A 305 -15.80 21.22 13.00
N PRO A 306 -16.09 22.17 12.09
CA PRO A 306 -17.45 22.65 11.82
C PRO A 306 -18.41 21.57 11.29
N HIS A 307 -17.88 20.49 10.73
CA HIS A 307 -18.65 19.39 10.15
C HIS A 307 -18.48 18.03 10.86
N ASP A 308 -17.67 17.93 11.92
CA ASP A 308 -17.53 16.71 12.72
C ASP A 308 -17.07 17.03 14.15
N ASP A 309 -17.99 16.92 15.13
CA ASP A 309 -17.71 17.20 16.55
C ASP A 309 -16.66 16.26 17.18
N GLY A 310 -16.41 15.12 16.54
CA GLY A 310 -15.37 14.16 16.95
C GLY A 310 -13.98 14.51 16.44
N VAL A 311 -13.83 15.57 15.65
CA VAL A 311 -12.54 16.12 15.20
C VAL A 311 -12.31 17.48 15.86
N LEU A 312 -11.18 17.63 16.52
CA LEU A 312 -10.69 18.90 17.06
C LEU A 312 -9.59 19.46 16.18
N LEU A 313 -9.61 20.77 15.95
CA LEU A 313 -8.60 21.52 15.22
C LEU A 313 -7.81 22.37 16.22
N GLY A 314 -6.47 22.31 16.17
CA GLY A 314 -5.67 23.05 17.13
C GLY A 314 -4.23 23.38 16.74
N SER A 315 -3.55 23.90 17.75
CA SER A 315 -2.14 24.29 17.76
C SER A 315 -1.28 23.29 18.54
N LEU A 316 0.05 23.38 18.43
CA LEU A 316 0.96 22.55 19.24
C LEU A 316 0.82 22.84 20.74
N ALA A 317 0.48 24.08 21.11
CA ALA A 317 0.19 24.45 22.50
C ALA A 317 -1.02 23.71 23.08
N ALA A 318 -1.98 23.28 22.25
CA ALA A 318 -3.12 22.48 22.71
C ALA A 318 -2.74 21.01 22.98
N LEU A 319 -1.63 20.54 22.41
CA LEU A 319 -1.14 19.19 22.66
C LEU A 319 -0.64 19.00 24.10
N ASP A 320 -0.07 20.06 24.69
CA ASP A 320 0.47 20.03 26.06
C ASP A 320 -0.65 19.94 27.13
N ASP A 321 -1.90 20.28 26.79
CA ASP A 321 -3.08 20.22 27.67
C ASP A 321 -4.30 19.73 26.88
N LEU A 322 -4.24 18.45 26.53
CA LEU A 322 -5.22 17.79 25.66
C LEU A 322 -6.39 17.24 26.48
N PRO A 323 -7.66 17.46 26.05
CA PRO A 323 -8.83 16.88 26.70
C PRO A 323 -8.69 15.36 26.90
N PRO A 324 -9.18 14.80 28.02
CA PRO A 324 -8.94 13.42 28.38
C PRO A 324 -9.52 12.42 27.37
N ASP A 325 -10.59 12.80 26.70
CA ASP A 325 -11.36 12.00 25.76
C ASP A 325 -10.87 12.11 24.30
N VAL A 326 -9.73 12.75 24.05
CA VAL A 326 -9.03 12.66 22.76
C VAL A 326 -8.17 11.39 22.74
N ASP A 327 -8.48 10.51 21.79
CA ASP A 327 -7.86 9.18 21.66
C ASP A 327 -6.76 9.14 20.59
N ALA A 328 -6.74 10.10 19.67
CA ALA A 328 -5.78 10.11 18.57
C ALA A 328 -5.32 11.53 18.20
N VAL A 329 -4.07 11.65 17.77
CA VAL A 329 -3.44 12.92 17.39
C VAL A 329 -2.82 12.81 16.00
N VAL A 330 -3.27 13.66 15.09
CA VAL A 330 -2.67 13.90 13.77
C VAL A 330 -1.82 15.17 13.84
N SER A 331 -0.50 14.99 13.89
CA SER A 331 0.47 16.08 14.02
C SER A 331 1.03 16.49 12.66
N LEU A 332 0.75 17.72 12.21
CA LEU A 332 1.19 18.26 10.90
C LEU A 332 2.53 19.03 10.99
N CYS A 333 3.25 18.87 12.10
CA CYS A 333 4.49 19.58 12.38
C CYS A 333 5.46 18.71 13.20
N ARG A 334 6.64 19.25 13.50
CA ARG A 334 7.64 18.60 14.37
C ARG A 334 7.12 18.53 15.81
N VAL A 335 7.18 17.34 16.40
CA VAL A 335 6.80 17.07 17.79
C VAL A 335 7.98 16.41 18.51
N GLY A 336 8.15 16.73 19.79
CA GLY A 336 9.19 16.18 20.65
C GLY A 336 8.93 14.73 21.05
N ARG A 337 9.98 14.05 21.55
CA ARG A 337 9.96 12.60 21.83
C ARG A 337 8.93 12.17 22.87
N ARG A 338 8.58 13.07 23.80
CA ARG A 338 7.69 12.80 24.96
C ARG A 338 6.49 13.73 25.00
N GLN A 339 6.18 14.41 23.88
CA GLN A 339 5.13 15.42 23.84
C GLN A 339 3.72 14.88 23.66
N VAL A 340 3.60 13.70 23.05
CA VAL A 340 2.36 12.92 23.14
C VAL A 340 2.59 11.93 24.26
N ASP A 341 1.83 12.13 25.33
CA ASP A 341 1.96 11.40 26.58
C ASP A 341 1.74 9.90 26.36
N ARG A 342 2.83 9.14 26.27
CA ARG A 342 2.81 7.67 26.12
C ARG A 342 2.43 6.97 27.44
N GLU A 343 2.36 7.68 28.56
CA GLU A 343 1.96 7.10 29.86
C GLU A 343 0.44 6.86 29.92
N ARG A 344 -0.36 7.56 29.09
CA ARG A 344 -1.72 7.15 28.72
C ARG A 344 -1.63 6.19 27.53
N THR A 345 -1.66 4.90 27.82
CA THR A 345 -1.29 3.80 26.91
C THR A 345 -2.20 3.59 25.70
N ASP A 346 -3.25 4.38 25.51
CA ASP A 346 -4.26 4.21 24.45
C ASP A 346 -4.27 5.30 23.36
N ARG A 347 -3.47 6.37 23.54
CA ARG A 347 -3.43 7.51 22.59
C ARG A 347 -2.52 7.24 21.40
N GLU A 348 -3.11 7.22 20.21
CA GLU A 348 -2.39 7.01 18.96
C GLU A 348 -1.88 8.35 18.39
N GLN A 349 -0.65 8.37 17.86
CA GLN A 349 -0.10 9.53 17.15
C GLN A 349 0.27 9.18 15.72
N VAL A 350 -0.23 9.98 14.77
CA VAL A 350 0.15 9.92 13.36
C VAL A 350 0.79 11.25 12.97
N ALA A 351 2.06 11.22 12.56
CA ALA A 351 2.82 12.43 12.25
C ALA A 351 2.97 12.65 10.73
N PHE A 352 2.78 13.88 10.29
CA PHE A 352 3.00 14.36 8.93
C PHE A 352 3.86 15.62 8.97
N TRP A 353 4.96 15.65 8.22
CA TRP A 353 5.86 16.79 8.21
C TRP A 353 5.52 17.77 7.09
N LEU A 354 4.51 18.60 7.34
CA LEU A 354 4.18 19.69 6.45
C LEU A 354 4.98 20.93 6.83
N VAL A 355 5.86 21.35 5.92
CA VAL A 355 6.61 22.61 6.00
C VAL A 355 5.74 23.72 5.43
N ASP A 356 5.49 24.76 6.21
CA ASP A 356 4.63 25.89 5.82
C ASP A 356 5.35 26.89 4.90
N ARG A 357 5.95 26.37 3.82
CA ARG A 357 6.66 27.14 2.79
C ARG A 357 6.49 26.46 1.42
N PRO A 358 6.19 27.22 0.36
CA PRO A 358 6.06 26.66 -0.98
C PRO A 358 7.36 25.98 -1.43
N GLY A 359 7.25 24.87 -2.17
CA GLY A 359 8.40 24.14 -2.71
C GLY A 359 9.25 23.37 -1.68
N ARG A 360 8.84 23.30 -0.40
CA ARG A 360 9.57 22.57 0.65
C ARG A 360 8.97 21.21 1.03
N ASN A 361 7.84 20.85 0.41
CA ASN A 361 7.14 19.58 0.59
C ASN A 361 7.23 18.79 -0.74
N PRO A 362 8.03 17.71 -0.82
CA PRO A 362 8.25 17.01 -2.09
C PRO A 362 7.00 16.31 -2.62
N ASN A 363 6.09 15.89 -1.73
CA ASN A 363 4.85 15.18 -2.08
C ASN A 363 3.60 15.89 -1.50
N LEU A 364 3.50 17.22 -1.66
CA LEU A 364 2.48 18.04 -0.99
C LEU A 364 1.06 17.46 -1.08
N ASP A 365 0.57 17.23 -2.29
CA ASP A 365 -0.81 16.78 -2.51
C ASP A 365 -1.05 15.37 -1.95
N LEU A 366 -0.05 14.50 -2.06
CA LEU A 366 -0.10 13.14 -1.51
C LEU A 366 -0.17 13.17 0.03
N VAL A 367 0.64 14.01 0.68
CA VAL A 367 0.66 14.15 2.15
C VAL A 367 -0.62 14.76 2.68
N LEU A 368 -1.15 15.79 2.01
CA LEU A 368 -2.40 16.43 2.41
C LEU A 368 -3.58 15.45 2.34
N ARG A 369 -3.63 14.65 1.26
CA ARG A 369 -4.63 13.58 1.12
C ARG A 369 -4.43 12.48 2.16
N ASP A 370 -3.21 11.97 2.35
CA ASP A 370 -2.92 10.92 3.35
C ASP A 370 -3.22 11.39 4.78
N ALA A 371 -3.01 12.68 5.10
CA ALA A 371 -3.39 13.26 6.38
C ALA A 371 -4.92 13.32 6.58
N ALA A 372 -5.67 13.74 5.57
CA ALA A 372 -7.13 13.73 5.60
C ALA A 372 -7.71 12.30 5.69
N ASP A 373 -7.14 11.37 4.93
CA ASP A 373 -7.50 9.95 4.93
C ASP A 373 -7.18 9.30 6.31
N ALA A 374 -6.07 9.68 6.95
CA ALA A 374 -5.75 9.23 8.30
C ALA A 374 -6.74 9.74 9.36
N VAL A 375 -7.20 10.99 9.26
CA VAL A 375 -8.28 11.52 10.12
C VAL A 375 -9.55 10.70 9.92
N ALA A 376 -9.95 10.45 8.67
CA ALA A 376 -11.14 9.67 8.37
C ALA A 376 -11.06 8.22 8.89
N ALA A 377 -9.90 7.57 8.74
CA ALA A 377 -9.68 6.22 9.26
C ALA A 377 -9.82 6.16 10.78
N LEU A 378 -9.17 7.08 11.50
CA LEU A 378 -9.30 7.18 12.97
C LEU A 378 -10.75 7.45 13.41
N ARG A 379 -11.48 8.29 12.67
CA ARG A 379 -12.91 8.55 12.95
C ARG A 379 -13.78 7.32 12.68
N ALA A 380 -13.50 6.55 11.63
CA ALA A 380 -14.18 5.29 11.35
C ALA A 380 -13.91 4.22 12.44
N GLU A 381 -12.76 4.29 13.12
CA GLU A 381 -12.42 3.48 14.29
C GLU A 381 -13.12 3.97 15.59
N GLY A 382 -13.92 5.05 15.52
CA GLY A 382 -14.64 5.62 16.66
C GLY A 382 -13.80 6.53 17.56
N ARG A 383 -12.57 6.86 17.16
CA ARG A 383 -11.65 7.71 17.95
C ARG A 383 -12.07 9.17 17.91
N ARG A 384 -11.88 9.91 19.00
CA ARG A 384 -11.87 11.38 18.96
C ARG A 384 -10.47 11.87 18.56
N VAL A 385 -10.38 12.71 17.53
CA VAL A 385 -9.11 13.04 16.85
C VAL A 385 -8.75 14.51 17.03
N LEU A 386 -7.53 14.81 17.45
CA LEU A 386 -6.94 16.15 17.31
C LEU A 386 -6.13 16.24 16.00
N VAL A 387 -6.42 17.23 15.16
CA VAL A 387 -5.55 17.66 14.06
C VAL A 387 -4.87 18.96 14.46
N HIS A 388 -3.53 18.99 14.45
CA HIS A 388 -2.80 20.21 14.82
C HIS A 388 -1.54 20.46 14.02
N CYS A 389 -1.14 21.73 13.95
CA CYS A 389 0.16 22.17 13.48
C CYS A 389 0.80 23.10 14.54
N ALA A 390 1.91 23.77 14.21
CA ALA A 390 2.64 24.60 15.19
C ALA A 390 1.73 25.65 15.87
N GLU A 391 1.05 26.49 15.08
CA GLU A 391 0.20 27.59 15.58
C GLU A 391 -1.30 27.35 15.37
N GLY A 392 -1.69 26.26 14.70
CA GLY A 392 -3.08 26.07 14.28
C GLY A 392 -3.53 26.97 13.12
N ARG A 393 -2.67 27.89 12.68
CA ARG A 393 -3.02 28.97 11.74
C ARG A 393 -3.12 28.57 10.28
N SER A 394 -2.25 27.66 9.80
CA SER A 394 -2.09 27.43 8.36
C SER A 394 -2.32 25.98 7.90
N ARG A 395 -1.54 25.03 8.42
CA ARG A 395 -1.65 23.60 8.02
C ARG A 395 -2.87 22.91 8.61
N THR A 396 -3.23 23.26 9.85
CA THR A 396 -4.43 22.71 10.51
C THR A 396 -5.71 22.99 9.70
N PRO A 397 -6.04 24.24 9.32
CA PRO A 397 -7.23 24.50 8.54
C PRO A 397 -7.18 23.85 7.15
N ALA A 398 -6.01 23.75 6.51
CA ALA A 398 -5.88 23.09 5.21
C ALA A 398 -6.26 21.59 5.26
N VAL A 399 -5.75 20.85 6.26
CA VAL A 399 -6.09 19.43 6.42
C VAL A 399 -7.53 19.24 6.91
N GLY A 400 -8.02 20.12 7.81
CA GLY A 400 -9.42 20.11 8.22
C GLY A 400 -10.38 20.29 7.04
N ALA A 401 -10.13 21.30 6.20
CA ALA A 401 -10.91 21.55 4.99
C ALA A 401 -10.89 20.36 4.02
N LEU A 402 -9.71 19.75 3.80
CA LEU A 402 -9.60 18.57 2.94
C LEU A 402 -10.31 17.34 3.51
N TYR A 403 -10.27 17.14 4.82
CA TYR A 403 -11.03 16.09 5.47
C TYR A 403 -12.54 16.28 5.21
N ALA A 404 -13.07 17.49 5.41
CA ALA A 404 -14.47 17.78 5.10
C ALA A 404 -14.79 17.57 3.61
N ALA A 405 -13.89 18.00 2.72
CA ALA A 405 -14.10 17.90 1.28
C ALA A 405 -14.09 16.46 0.77
N LEU A 406 -13.11 15.66 1.20
CA LEU A 406 -12.92 14.30 0.71
C LEU A 406 -13.84 13.28 1.37
N HIS A 407 -14.19 13.48 2.64
CA HIS A 407 -14.86 12.45 3.46
C HIS A 407 -16.25 12.83 3.95
N LEU A 408 -16.60 14.11 3.97
CA LEU A 408 -17.91 14.60 4.43
C LEU A 408 -18.77 15.19 3.29
N GLY A 409 -18.25 15.22 2.06
CA GLY A 409 -18.98 15.68 0.87
C GLY A 409 -19.20 17.19 0.81
N VAL A 410 -18.44 17.98 1.59
CA VAL A 410 -18.52 19.44 1.58
C VAL A 410 -17.73 19.99 0.38
N PRO A 411 -18.27 20.91 -0.44
CA PRO A 411 -17.48 21.50 -1.53
C PRO A 411 -16.18 22.12 -1.02
N ALA A 412 -15.06 21.89 -1.72
CA ALA A 412 -13.72 22.23 -1.22
C ALA A 412 -13.55 23.71 -0.81
N GLN A 413 -14.16 24.63 -1.58
CA GLN A 413 -14.16 26.06 -1.25
C GLN A 413 -14.94 26.34 0.04
N ALA A 414 -16.16 25.80 0.17
CA ALA A 414 -16.98 25.96 1.36
C ALA A 414 -16.30 25.36 2.60
N ALA A 415 -15.74 24.15 2.47
CA ALA A 415 -14.99 23.51 3.54
C ALA A 415 -13.81 24.36 4.03
N LEU A 416 -13.08 25.00 3.11
CA LEU A 416 -11.97 25.89 3.45
C LEU A 416 -12.47 27.13 4.19
N ASP A 417 -13.50 27.79 3.67
CA ASP A 417 -14.05 29.03 4.25
C ASP A 417 -14.63 28.78 5.65
N GLU A 418 -15.38 27.69 5.84
CA GLU A 418 -16.01 27.34 7.11
C GLU A 418 -15.01 26.90 8.17
N VAL A 419 -13.98 26.12 7.79
CA VAL A 419 -12.90 25.73 8.72
C VAL A 419 -12.04 26.94 9.12
N VAL A 420 -11.75 27.84 8.17
CA VAL A 420 -11.03 29.09 8.47
C VAL A 420 -11.86 29.97 9.41
N ALA A 421 -13.17 30.09 9.21
CA ALA A 421 -14.06 30.84 10.09
C ALA A 421 -14.15 30.26 11.52
N ALA A 422 -14.03 28.94 11.67
CA ALA A 422 -14.07 28.28 12.97
C ALA A 422 -12.80 28.46 13.82
N LEU A 423 -11.64 28.69 13.20
CA LEU A 423 -10.35 28.81 13.87
C LEU A 423 -9.96 30.29 14.11
N PRO A 424 -9.50 30.66 15.32
CA PRO A 424 -9.00 32.01 15.57
C PRO A 424 -7.72 32.29 14.77
N ASP A 425 -7.65 33.46 14.15
CA ASP A 425 -6.51 33.96 13.37
C ASP A 425 -6.05 33.06 12.21
N ALA A 426 -6.89 32.13 11.76
CA ALA A 426 -6.59 31.23 10.66
C ALA A 426 -6.21 32.00 9.39
N ALA A 427 -5.05 31.63 8.84
CA ALA A 427 -4.53 32.17 7.60
C ALA A 427 -3.71 31.06 6.90
N PRO A 428 -4.38 30.08 6.27
CA PRO A 428 -3.73 29.08 5.44
C PRO A 428 -2.84 29.76 4.40
N ALA A 429 -1.60 29.29 4.26
CA ALA A 429 -0.70 29.80 3.22
C ALA A 429 -1.32 29.61 1.83
N PRO A 430 -1.14 30.54 0.88
CA PRO A 430 -1.79 30.46 -0.44
C PRO A 430 -1.60 29.13 -1.16
N PHE A 431 -0.37 28.58 -1.14
CA PHE A 431 -0.07 27.29 -1.77
C PHE A 431 -0.84 26.11 -1.15
N LEU A 432 -1.23 26.19 0.13
CA LEU A 432 -2.07 25.19 0.78
C LEU A 432 -3.53 25.37 0.38
N GLN A 433 -4.02 26.61 0.26
CA GLN A 433 -5.38 26.88 -0.24
C GLN A 433 -5.53 26.33 -1.67
N GLU A 434 -4.59 26.65 -2.54
CA GLU A 434 -4.55 26.13 -3.92
C GLU A 434 -4.53 24.60 -3.96
N ALA A 435 -3.76 23.96 -3.07
CA ALA A 435 -3.72 22.51 -2.97
C ALA A 435 -5.06 21.94 -2.48
N VAL A 436 -5.68 22.52 -1.46
CA VAL A 436 -7.01 22.13 -0.95
C VAL A 436 -8.03 22.17 -2.09
N LEU A 437 -8.09 23.27 -2.84
CA LEU A 437 -9.04 23.44 -3.93
C LEU A 437 -8.76 22.49 -5.09
N ARG A 438 -7.50 22.32 -5.50
CA ARG A 438 -7.11 21.39 -6.58
C ARG A 438 -7.44 19.93 -6.22
N ILE A 439 -7.05 19.49 -5.02
CA ILE A 439 -7.27 18.11 -4.55
C ILE A 439 -8.77 17.85 -4.35
N GLY A 440 -9.48 18.81 -3.75
CA GLY A 440 -10.93 18.72 -3.54
C GLY A 440 -11.74 18.77 -4.83
N ALA A 441 -11.29 19.49 -5.87
CA ALA A 441 -11.93 19.50 -7.19
C ALA A 441 -11.67 18.19 -7.98
N ALA A 442 -10.49 17.61 -7.84
CA ALA A 442 -10.17 16.30 -8.42
C ALA A 442 -10.95 15.15 -7.76
N ALA A 443 -11.37 15.34 -6.50
CA ALA A 443 -12.41 14.54 -5.87
C ALA A 443 -13.78 15.02 -6.37
N ALA A 444 -14.08 14.77 -7.65
CA ALA A 444 -15.41 15.00 -8.20
C ALA A 444 -16.47 14.40 -7.25
N PRO A 445 -17.64 15.04 -7.09
CA PRO A 445 -18.73 14.45 -6.31
C PRO A 445 -18.98 13.02 -6.79
N PRO A 446 -19.25 12.05 -5.90
CA PRO A 446 -19.37 10.66 -6.26
C PRO A 446 -20.42 10.53 -7.37
N ARG A 447 -19.98 10.14 -8.57
CA ARG A 447 -20.88 9.89 -9.70
C ARG A 447 -21.82 8.75 -9.33
N PRO A 448 -23.09 8.78 -9.76
CA PRO A 448 -24.00 7.67 -9.49
C PRO A 448 -23.43 6.39 -10.12
N LEU A 449 -23.36 5.32 -9.33
CA LEU A 449 -22.99 3.99 -9.81
C LEU A 449 -24.20 3.37 -10.51
N VAL A 450 -24.12 3.27 -11.84
CA VAL A 450 -25.21 2.76 -12.68
C VAL A 450 -24.76 1.46 -13.32
N VAL A 451 -25.55 0.41 -13.12
CA VAL A 451 -25.33 -0.88 -13.76
C VAL A 451 -26.44 -1.09 -14.79
N VAL A 452 -26.08 -1.33 -16.04
CA VAL A 452 -27.04 -1.54 -17.13
C VAL A 452 -26.93 -2.98 -17.61
N ASP A 453 -28.02 -3.74 -17.53
CA ASP A 453 -28.02 -5.10 -18.06
C ASP A 453 -28.02 -5.09 -19.60
N LEU A 454 -26.99 -5.70 -20.18
CA LEU A 454 -26.78 -5.72 -21.62
C LEU A 454 -27.91 -6.46 -22.34
N ASP A 455 -28.37 -7.58 -21.78
CA ASP A 455 -29.30 -8.49 -22.46
C ASP A 455 -30.74 -7.98 -22.48
N THR A 456 -31.16 -7.28 -21.43
CA THR A 456 -32.54 -6.83 -21.27
C THR A 456 -32.72 -5.33 -21.46
N ALA A 457 -31.68 -4.51 -21.30
CA ALA A 457 -31.78 -3.05 -21.44
C ALA A 457 -31.17 -2.48 -22.71
N VAL A 458 -30.21 -3.18 -23.32
CA VAL A 458 -29.44 -2.66 -24.46
C VAL A 458 -29.68 -3.47 -25.73
N LEU A 459 -29.68 -4.81 -25.65
CA LEU A 459 -29.91 -5.70 -26.79
C LEU A 459 -31.40 -5.89 -27.06
N ASP A 460 -31.81 -5.77 -28.32
CA ASP A 460 -33.09 -6.30 -28.79
C ASP A 460 -32.92 -7.74 -29.29
N LEU A 461 -32.86 -8.68 -28.34
CA LEU A 461 -32.72 -10.09 -28.68
C LEU A 461 -33.92 -10.61 -29.49
N ALA A 462 -35.10 -9.97 -29.42
CA ALA A 462 -36.25 -10.35 -30.24
C ALA A 462 -35.96 -10.10 -31.73
N SER A 463 -35.37 -8.95 -32.10
CA SER A 463 -34.97 -8.71 -33.50
C SER A 463 -33.89 -9.69 -33.97
N GLY A 464 -32.95 -10.06 -33.09
CA GLY A 464 -31.96 -11.10 -33.37
C GLY A 464 -32.59 -12.47 -33.66
N THR A 465 -33.54 -12.91 -32.82
CA THR A 465 -34.24 -14.19 -33.02
C THR A 465 -35.12 -14.21 -34.28
N ALA A 466 -35.71 -13.07 -34.66
CA ALA A 466 -36.51 -12.95 -35.87
C ALA A 466 -35.67 -13.12 -37.15
N ARG A 467 -34.39 -12.74 -37.09
CA ARG A 467 -33.42 -12.81 -38.21
C ARG A 467 -32.62 -14.12 -38.26
N LEU A 468 -32.80 -15.00 -37.28
CA LEU A 468 -32.13 -16.30 -37.30
C LEU A 468 -32.51 -17.12 -38.54
N PRO A 469 -31.54 -17.85 -39.14
CA PRO A 469 -31.83 -18.82 -40.18
C PRO A 469 -32.87 -19.85 -39.73
N GLU A 470 -33.69 -20.34 -40.66
CA GLU A 470 -34.77 -21.28 -40.35
C GLU A 470 -34.27 -22.61 -39.74
N ALA A 471 -33.07 -23.06 -40.11
CA ALA A 471 -32.41 -24.20 -39.47
C ALA A 471 -32.11 -23.92 -37.98
N ALA A 472 -31.50 -22.77 -37.67
CA ALA A 472 -31.20 -22.37 -36.29
C ALA A 472 -32.46 -22.18 -35.44
N ARG A 473 -33.55 -21.65 -36.03
CA ARG A 473 -34.84 -21.53 -35.33
C ARG A 473 -35.46 -22.88 -34.98
N ARG A 474 -35.26 -23.90 -35.81
CA ARG A 474 -35.69 -25.28 -35.53
C ARG A 474 -34.82 -25.92 -34.44
N ASP A 475 -33.50 -25.83 -34.56
CA ASP A 475 -32.55 -26.49 -33.65
C ASP A 475 -32.56 -25.91 -32.22
N PHE A 476 -32.96 -24.64 -32.09
CA PHE A 476 -33.05 -23.92 -30.82
C PHE A 476 -34.48 -23.55 -30.42
N ALA A 477 -35.49 -24.28 -30.93
CA ALA A 477 -36.88 -24.08 -30.55
C ALA A 477 -37.06 -24.10 -29.02
N GLY A 478 -37.76 -23.10 -28.48
CA GLY A 478 -37.95 -22.92 -27.03
C GLY A 478 -36.78 -22.26 -26.28
N ARG A 479 -35.63 -22.04 -26.94
CA ARG A 479 -34.44 -21.37 -26.38
C ARG A 479 -33.74 -20.48 -27.41
N LEU A 480 -34.53 -19.78 -28.22
CA LEU A 480 -34.04 -19.04 -29.39
C LEU A 480 -32.98 -18.01 -29.02
N THR A 481 -33.08 -17.33 -27.88
CA THR A 481 -32.10 -16.33 -27.41
C THR A 481 -30.72 -16.93 -27.08
N ALA A 482 -30.62 -18.24 -26.91
CA ALA A 482 -29.37 -18.97 -26.71
C ALA A 482 -28.76 -19.49 -28.03
N ALA A 483 -29.41 -19.27 -29.18
CA ALA A 483 -28.90 -19.75 -30.45
C ALA A 483 -27.62 -18.98 -30.86
N PRO A 484 -26.59 -19.70 -31.37
CA PRO A 484 -25.39 -19.06 -31.91
C PRO A 484 -25.74 -18.02 -32.98
N GLY A 485 -25.11 -16.85 -32.90
CA GLY A 485 -25.32 -15.75 -33.85
C GLY A 485 -26.52 -14.83 -33.56
N VAL A 486 -27.39 -15.12 -32.59
CA VAL A 486 -28.52 -14.21 -32.23
C VAL A 486 -28.04 -12.83 -31.87
N VAL A 487 -27.04 -12.75 -30.99
CA VAL A 487 -26.53 -11.46 -30.48
C VAL A 487 -25.98 -10.64 -31.64
N ALA A 488 -25.22 -11.24 -32.57
CA ALA A 488 -24.66 -10.56 -33.73
C ALA A 488 -25.74 -10.00 -34.69
N LEU A 489 -26.94 -10.60 -34.70
CA LEU A 489 -28.08 -10.20 -35.52
C LEU A 489 -29.04 -9.23 -34.81
N ALA A 490 -28.89 -9.05 -33.49
CA ALA A 490 -29.75 -8.20 -32.68
C ALA A 490 -29.44 -6.71 -32.93
N ASP A 491 -30.50 -5.92 -33.10
CA ASP A 491 -30.41 -4.46 -33.05
C ASP A 491 -30.28 -3.97 -31.60
N PRO A 492 -29.80 -2.75 -31.37
CA PRO A 492 -29.92 -2.10 -30.08
C PRO A 492 -31.38 -1.73 -29.80
N GLN A 493 -31.76 -1.76 -28.52
CA GLN A 493 -33.00 -1.16 -28.05
C GLN A 493 -33.04 0.34 -28.44
N PRO A 494 -34.22 0.90 -28.79
CA PRO A 494 -34.33 2.30 -29.17
C PRO A 494 -33.74 3.26 -28.12
N GLY A 495 -32.75 4.06 -28.54
CA GLY A 495 -32.08 5.05 -27.68
C GLY A 495 -31.02 4.48 -26.71
N ALA A 496 -30.83 3.16 -26.65
CA ALA A 496 -29.91 2.54 -25.70
C ALA A 496 -28.44 2.89 -25.95
N VAL A 497 -27.99 2.89 -27.21
CA VAL A 497 -26.59 3.21 -27.54
C VAL A 497 -26.24 4.64 -27.13
N GLU A 498 -27.11 5.60 -27.43
CA GLU A 498 -26.89 7.00 -27.07
C GLU A 498 -26.92 7.20 -25.54
N ALA A 499 -27.86 6.55 -24.86
CA ALA A 499 -27.96 6.62 -23.42
C ALA A 499 -26.75 6.00 -22.71
N VAL A 500 -26.27 4.85 -23.18
CA VAL A 500 -25.07 4.19 -22.64
C VAL A 500 -23.82 5.06 -22.87
N ARG A 501 -23.67 5.71 -24.03
CA ARG A 501 -22.58 6.67 -24.26
C ARG A 501 -22.61 7.81 -23.26
N ARG A 502 -23.77 8.44 -23.10
CA ARG A 502 -23.95 9.56 -22.17
C ARG A 502 -23.71 9.15 -20.70
N LEU A 503 -24.21 7.98 -20.29
CA LEU A 503 -23.93 7.43 -18.96
C LEU A 503 -22.45 7.10 -18.78
N ALA A 504 -21.74 6.65 -19.81
CA ALA A 504 -20.31 6.35 -19.73
C ALA A 504 -19.47 7.62 -19.44
N ASP A 505 -19.94 8.79 -19.87
CA ASP A 505 -19.31 10.09 -19.66
C ASP A 505 -19.69 10.72 -18.31
N GLU A 506 -20.95 10.57 -17.88
CA GLU A 506 -21.53 11.32 -16.76
C GLU A 506 -21.74 10.48 -15.47
N ALA A 507 -21.71 9.16 -15.54
CA ALA A 507 -21.91 8.23 -14.42
C ALA A 507 -20.73 7.26 -14.26
N ASP A 508 -20.67 6.55 -13.13
CA ASP A 508 -19.81 5.36 -13.00
C ASP A 508 -20.58 4.15 -13.53
N LEU A 509 -20.35 3.82 -14.80
CA LEU A 509 -21.18 2.87 -15.56
C LEU A 509 -20.52 1.50 -15.66
N HIS A 510 -21.28 0.45 -15.36
CA HIS A 510 -20.94 -0.93 -15.72
C HIS A 510 -22.03 -1.56 -16.59
N LEU A 511 -21.62 -2.34 -17.59
CA LEU A 511 -22.53 -3.20 -18.33
C LEU A 511 -22.56 -4.57 -17.66
N LEU A 512 -23.75 -5.10 -17.38
CA LEU A 512 -23.91 -6.40 -16.73
C LEU A 512 -24.30 -7.46 -17.74
N VAL A 513 -23.72 -8.65 -17.58
CA VAL A 513 -24.19 -9.88 -18.22
C VAL A 513 -24.39 -10.92 -17.11
N ALA A 514 -25.55 -11.57 -17.11
CA ALA A 514 -25.83 -12.61 -16.12
C ALA A 514 -24.94 -13.85 -16.34
N PRO A 515 -24.49 -14.56 -15.29
CA PRO A 515 -23.54 -15.68 -15.39
C PRO A 515 -24.07 -16.92 -16.11
N ALA A 516 -25.37 -16.98 -16.42
CA ALA A 516 -25.99 -18.07 -17.16
C ALA A 516 -25.50 -18.19 -18.61
N VAL A 517 -24.73 -17.21 -19.08
CA VAL A 517 -24.15 -17.17 -20.42
C VAL A 517 -22.78 -17.89 -20.41
N GLY A 518 -22.62 -18.92 -21.24
CA GLY A 518 -21.32 -19.59 -21.43
C GLY A 518 -20.28 -18.71 -22.15
N SER A 519 -19.02 -19.14 -22.19
CA SER A 519 -17.88 -18.37 -22.75
C SER A 519 -18.12 -17.85 -24.18
N ALA A 520 -18.69 -18.67 -25.06
CA ALA A 520 -19.03 -18.26 -26.43
C ALA A 520 -20.11 -17.16 -26.47
N GLY A 521 -21.05 -17.16 -25.52
CA GLY A 521 -22.08 -16.14 -25.44
C GLY A 521 -21.54 -14.79 -24.94
N LEU A 522 -20.53 -14.80 -24.08
CA LEU A 522 -19.84 -13.57 -23.65
C LEU A 522 -19.04 -12.95 -24.79
N GLN A 523 -18.30 -13.77 -25.56
CA GLN A 523 -17.53 -13.31 -26.71
C GLN A 523 -18.41 -12.58 -27.74
N HIS A 524 -19.58 -13.13 -28.07
CA HIS A 524 -20.50 -12.47 -29.01
C HIS A 524 -21.03 -11.12 -28.51
N ARG A 525 -21.13 -10.91 -27.18
CA ARG A 525 -21.54 -9.64 -26.59
C ARG A 525 -20.44 -8.59 -26.67
N ILE A 526 -19.19 -9.01 -26.47
CA ILE A 526 -18.01 -8.14 -26.68
C ILE A 526 -17.95 -7.70 -28.14
N GLU A 527 -18.08 -8.61 -29.10
CA GLU A 527 -18.07 -8.30 -30.53
C GLU A 527 -19.23 -7.36 -30.91
N TRP A 528 -20.41 -7.56 -30.32
CA TRP A 528 -21.54 -6.66 -30.52
C TRP A 528 -21.27 -5.26 -29.96
N LEU A 529 -20.71 -5.15 -28.75
CA LEU A 529 -20.34 -3.86 -28.17
C LEU A 529 -19.31 -3.14 -29.03
N GLN A 530 -18.27 -3.84 -29.49
CA GLN A 530 -17.25 -3.29 -30.38
C GLN A 530 -17.84 -2.77 -31.69
N ARG A 531 -18.85 -3.47 -32.25
CA ARG A 531 -19.56 -3.03 -33.46
C ARG A 531 -20.31 -1.71 -33.27
N TRP A 532 -20.99 -1.52 -32.13
CA TRP A 532 -21.88 -0.37 -31.92
C TRP A 532 -21.21 0.81 -31.21
N PHE A 533 -20.19 0.57 -30.40
CA PHE A 533 -19.48 1.59 -29.63
C PHE A 533 -18.07 1.88 -30.14
N GLY A 534 -17.46 0.95 -30.88
CA GLY A 534 -16.06 1.02 -31.32
C GLY A 534 -15.18 0.03 -30.55
N ILE A 535 -14.09 -0.43 -31.18
CA ILE A 535 -13.18 -1.43 -30.60
C ILE A 535 -12.53 -0.92 -29.32
N ASP A 536 -12.12 0.36 -29.31
CA ASP A 536 -11.42 1.00 -28.19
C ASP A 536 -12.37 1.79 -27.26
N ALA A 537 -13.67 1.54 -27.34
CA ALA A 537 -14.63 2.25 -26.52
C ALA A 537 -14.53 1.81 -25.05
N PRO A 538 -14.40 2.74 -24.07
CA PRO A 538 -14.26 2.40 -22.65
C PRO A 538 -15.38 1.51 -22.09
N VAL A 539 -16.54 1.52 -22.73
CA VAL A 539 -17.70 0.70 -22.35
C VAL A 539 -17.44 -0.81 -22.52
N VAL A 540 -16.55 -1.21 -23.44
CA VAL A 540 -16.18 -2.61 -23.67
C VAL A 540 -15.43 -3.16 -22.45
N ASP A 541 -14.51 -2.37 -21.88
CA ASP A 541 -13.74 -2.72 -20.68
C ASP A 541 -14.58 -2.66 -19.39
N ARG A 542 -15.76 -2.05 -19.45
CA ARG A 542 -16.71 -1.90 -18.33
C ARG A 542 -17.76 -3.02 -18.28
N LEU A 543 -17.61 -4.07 -19.09
CA LEU A 543 -18.47 -5.26 -19.09
C LEU A 543 -18.14 -6.18 -17.91
N VAL A 544 -19.15 -6.51 -17.11
CA VAL A 544 -19.03 -7.33 -15.90
C VAL A 544 -19.93 -8.56 -16.01
N LEU A 545 -19.35 -9.74 -15.78
CA LEU A 545 -20.08 -10.99 -15.65
C LEU A 545 -20.32 -11.28 -14.16
N ALA A 546 -21.51 -10.96 -13.66
CA ALA A 546 -21.84 -11.16 -12.25
C ALA A 546 -23.36 -11.39 -12.07
N PRO A 547 -23.78 -12.16 -11.05
CA PRO A 547 -25.16 -12.16 -10.62
C PRO A 547 -25.50 -10.81 -9.95
N PRO A 548 -26.71 -10.25 -10.15
CA PRO A 548 -27.08 -8.96 -9.58
C PRO A 548 -26.92 -8.86 -8.06
N ALA A 549 -27.12 -9.96 -7.32
CA ALA A 549 -26.97 -10.00 -5.86
C ALA A 549 -25.56 -9.66 -5.32
N LEU A 550 -24.52 -9.68 -6.17
CA LEU A 550 -23.15 -9.33 -5.80
C LEU A 550 -22.78 -7.86 -6.05
N LEU A 551 -23.70 -7.08 -6.62
CA LEU A 551 -23.49 -5.66 -6.91
C LEU A 551 -23.75 -4.77 -5.68
N ASP A 552 -23.17 -3.56 -5.69
CA ASP A 552 -23.24 -2.62 -4.55
C ASP A 552 -24.70 -2.20 -4.24
N ARG A 553 -25.03 -2.08 -2.94
CA ARG A 553 -26.36 -1.60 -2.47
C ARG A 553 -26.66 -0.16 -2.88
N GLY A 554 -25.62 0.64 -3.14
CA GLY A 554 -25.72 2.02 -3.60
C GLY A 554 -25.89 2.16 -5.12
N ALA A 555 -25.82 1.07 -5.88
CA ALA A 555 -25.98 1.10 -7.33
C ALA A 555 -27.46 1.14 -7.76
N VAL A 556 -27.70 1.64 -8.97
CA VAL A 556 -28.99 1.50 -9.67
C VAL A 556 -28.82 0.51 -10.82
N LEU A 557 -29.65 -0.53 -10.84
CA LEU A 557 -29.68 -1.53 -11.91
C LEU A 557 -30.76 -1.16 -12.94
N VAL A 558 -30.39 -0.95 -14.19
CA VAL A 558 -31.33 -0.76 -15.30
C VAL A 558 -31.45 -2.07 -16.09
N GLY A 559 -32.66 -2.64 -16.11
CA GLY A 559 -32.94 -3.91 -16.76
C GLY A 559 -33.52 -4.95 -15.81
N ALA A 560 -33.73 -6.16 -16.33
CA ALA A 560 -34.30 -7.29 -15.62
C ALA A 560 -33.51 -8.58 -15.84
N PRO A 561 -32.20 -8.61 -15.51
CA PRO A 561 -31.41 -9.83 -15.59
C PRO A 561 -31.96 -10.92 -14.67
N ALA A 562 -31.63 -12.18 -14.96
CA ALA A 562 -31.90 -13.26 -14.03
C ALA A 562 -31.22 -12.99 -12.67
N GLY A 563 -31.98 -13.06 -11.58
CA GLY A 563 -31.49 -12.73 -10.23
C GLY A 563 -31.63 -11.26 -9.84
N ALA A 564 -32.30 -10.42 -10.63
CA ALA A 564 -32.53 -9.01 -10.31
C ALA A 564 -33.31 -8.82 -8.99
N GLU A 565 -34.18 -9.77 -8.63
CA GLU A 565 -34.89 -9.81 -7.35
C GLU A 565 -33.97 -9.88 -6.13
N GLY A 566 -32.73 -10.36 -6.31
CA GLY A 566 -31.70 -10.41 -5.28
C GLY A 566 -30.79 -9.18 -5.25
N PHE A 567 -30.97 -8.21 -6.16
CA PHE A 567 -30.18 -7.00 -6.18
C PHE A 567 -30.52 -6.11 -4.97
N PRO A 568 -29.53 -5.72 -4.15
CA PRO A 568 -29.80 -4.99 -2.90
C PRO A 568 -30.05 -3.48 -3.10
N GLY A 569 -29.94 -2.97 -4.33
CA GLY A 569 -30.19 -1.56 -4.70
C GLY A 569 -31.52 -1.35 -5.43
N GLU A 570 -31.64 -0.22 -6.13
CA GLU A 570 -32.85 0.11 -6.91
C GLU A 570 -32.80 -0.51 -8.31
N VAL A 571 -33.86 -1.21 -8.70
CA VAL A 571 -34.03 -1.75 -10.06
C VAL A 571 -34.99 -0.86 -10.86
N LEU A 572 -34.57 -0.44 -12.05
CA LEU A 572 -35.36 0.34 -13.01
C LEU A 572 -35.67 -0.47 -14.27
N PRO A 573 -36.88 -0.33 -14.85
CA PRO A 573 -37.27 -1.05 -16.05
C PRO A 573 -36.48 -0.58 -17.28
N PRO A 574 -36.22 -1.45 -18.27
CA PRO A 574 -35.46 -1.14 -19.48
C PRO A 574 -36.29 -0.41 -20.57
N SER A 575 -37.07 0.62 -20.21
CA SER A 575 -37.88 1.35 -21.19
C SER A 575 -37.86 2.86 -20.96
N GLY A 576 -37.88 3.61 -22.07
CA GLY A 576 -37.88 5.08 -22.04
C GLY A 576 -36.53 5.69 -21.64
N TRP A 577 -35.46 5.37 -22.39
CA TRP A 577 -34.08 5.82 -22.12
C TRP A 577 -33.94 7.34 -21.89
N SER A 578 -34.72 8.18 -22.58
CA SER A 578 -34.74 9.64 -22.32
C SER A 578 -35.14 9.96 -20.87
N THR A 579 -36.26 9.40 -20.41
CA THR A 579 -36.77 9.60 -19.04
C THR A 579 -35.86 8.97 -17.99
N LEU A 580 -35.24 7.83 -18.32
CA LEU A 580 -34.27 7.17 -17.45
C LEU A 580 -33.02 8.03 -17.26
N LEU A 581 -32.48 8.60 -18.34
CA LEU A 581 -31.33 9.52 -18.27
C LEU A 581 -31.63 10.73 -17.39
N ASP A 582 -32.78 11.39 -17.60
CA ASP A 582 -33.18 12.54 -16.80
C ASP A 582 -33.27 12.20 -15.31
N ARG A 583 -33.74 10.98 -14.97
CA ARG A 583 -33.82 10.48 -13.60
C ARG A 583 -32.46 10.08 -13.01
N LEU A 584 -31.61 9.42 -13.79
CA LEU A 584 -30.31 8.90 -13.37
C LEU A 584 -29.29 10.03 -13.19
N LEU A 585 -29.39 11.08 -14.00
CA LEU A 585 -28.48 12.22 -14.02
C LEU A 585 -29.04 13.44 -13.27
N ALA A 586 -30.19 13.31 -12.59
CA ALA A 586 -30.78 14.39 -11.80
C ALA A 586 -29.84 14.83 -10.65
N PRO A 587 -29.62 16.15 -10.44
CA PRO A 587 -28.82 16.66 -9.32
C PRO A 587 -29.39 16.21 -7.97
N GLY A 588 -28.57 15.55 -7.13
CA GLY A 588 -28.93 15.17 -5.75
C GLY A 588 -29.04 13.67 -5.45
N ARG A 589 -28.78 12.77 -6.40
CA ARG A 589 -28.68 11.31 -6.14
C ARG A 589 -27.28 10.81 -5.75
N THR A 590 -26.34 11.73 -5.59
CA THR A 590 -24.98 11.43 -5.12
C THR A 590 -25.01 11.15 -3.62
N GLY A 591 -25.04 9.88 -3.20
CA GLY A 591 -25.05 9.59 -1.76
C GLY A 591 -25.12 8.13 -1.37
N ARG A 592 -23.96 7.57 -1.02
CA ARG A 592 -23.84 6.47 -0.06
C ARG A 592 -24.42 6.98 1.28
N ARG A 593 -25.58 6.46 1.70
CA ARG A 593 -26.16 6.81 3.02
C ARG A 593 -25.27 6.18 4.11
N PRO A 594 -24.87 6.91 5.17
CA PRO A 594 -24.15 6.31 6.28
C PRO A 594 -25.04 5.23 6.94
N PRO A 595 -24.48 4.10 7.42
CA PRO A 595 -25.29 3.09 8.09
C PRO A 595 -25.88 3.66 9.38
N PRO A 596 -27.16 3.38 9.70
CA PRO A 596 -27.72 3.77 10.99
C PRO A 596 -27.05 2.95 12.10
N GLY A 597 -26.83 3.61 13.25
CA GLY A 597 -25.97 3.17 14.35
C GLY A 597 -26.12 1.72 14.77
N ALA A 598 -24.97 1.05 14.96
CA ALA A 598 -24.89 -0.27 15.56
C ALA A 598 -24.39 -0.14 17.01
N GLY A 599 -25.22 -0.62 17.94
CA GLY A 599 -24.83 -0.82 19.34
C GLY A 599 -23.69 -1.84 19.52
N PRO A 600 -23.23 -2.06 20.76
CA PRO A 600 -21.93 -2.66 21.03
C PRO A 600 -21.93 -4.13 20.62
N ARG A 601 -20.94 -4.55 19.81
CA ARG A 601 -20.70 -5.96 19.53
C ARG A 601 -19.36 -6.40 20.11
N SER A 602 -19.45 -7.48 20.86
CA SER A 602 -18.44 -8.18 21.64
C SER A 602 -17.25 -8.65 20.82
N ARG A 603 -16.08 -8.64 21.47
CA ARG A 603 -14.79 -9.19 20.99
C ARG A 603 -14.93 -10.66 20.59
N GLU A 604 -14.94 -10.94 19.30
CA GLU A 604 -14.68 -12.27 18.75
C GLU A 604 -13.56 -12.16 17.70
N ARG A 605 -12.57 -13.06 17.77
CA ARG A 605 -11.36 -13.06 16.95
C ARG A 605 -11.72 -13.11 15.47
N VAL A 606 -11.39 -12.06 14.71
CA VAL A 606 -11.59 -11.98 13.26
C VAL A 606 -10.69 -12.99 12.55
N ALA A 607 -11.26 -13.76 11.62
CA ALA A 607 -10.52 -14.70 10.78
C ALA A 607 -9.67 -13.95 9.75
N GLY A 608 -8.37 -14.25 9.69
CA GLY A 608 -7.44 -13.71 8.70
C GLY A 608 -7.03 -14.74 7.63
N ARG A 609 -6.16 -14.34 6.69
CA ARG A 609 -5.64 -15.19 5.59
C ARG A 609 -5.09 -16.55 6.05
N ALA A 610 -4.64 -16.66 7.30
CA ALA A 610 -4.18 -17.90 7.92
C ALA A 610 -5.25 -19.01 8.00
N ALA A 611 -6.54 -18.66 8.03
CA ALA A 611 -7.63 -19.63 8.14
C ALA A 611 -7.93 -20.38 6.82
N LEU A 612 -7.59 -19.78 5.67
CA LEU A 612 -7.88 -20.32 4.34
C LEU A 612 -7.29 -21.72 4.11
N ALA A 613 -6.11 -22.01 4.66
CA ALA A 613 -5.48 -23.33 4.54
C ALA A 613 -6.27 -24.42 5.26
N GLY A 614 -6.84 -24.09 6.42
CA GLY A 614 -7.73 -25.00 7.15
C GLY A 614 -9.01 -25.28 6.38
N TRP A 615 -9.65 -24.21 5.88
CA TRP A 615 -10.90 -24.30 5.15
C TRP A 615 -10.75 -25.05 3.81
N LEU A 616 -9.64 -24.85 3.10
CA LEU A 616 -9.34 -25.58 1.87
C LEU A 616 -9.26 -27.09 2.13
N LEU A 617 -8.51 -27.52 3.14
CA LEU A 617 -8.36 -28.93 3.47
C LEU A 617 -9.65 -29.54 4.02
N GLU A 618 -10.42 -28.77 4.78
CA GLU A 618 -11.76 -29.15 5.24
C GLU A 618 -12.71 -29.39 4.05
N ALA A 619 -12.73 -28.48 3.09
CA ALA A 619 -13.52 -28.61 1.87
C ALA A 619 -13.14 -29.84 1.03
N LEU A 620 -11.83 -30.11 0.88
CA LEU A 620 -11.37 -31.32 0.19
C LEU A 620 -11.74 -32.60 0.92
N ARG A 621 -11.67 -32.63 2.26
CA ARG A 621 -12.09 -33.81 3.05
C ARG A 621 -13.59 -34.06 2.92
N ALA A 622 -14.40 -33.01 2.95
CA ALA A 622 -15.84 -33.13 2.77
C ALA A 622 -16.23 -33.58 1.34
N GLY A 623 -15.42 -33.20 0.35
CA GLY A 623 -15.58 -33.62 -1.06
C GLY A 623 -15.01 -35.01 -1.40
N GLY A 624 -14.67 -35.85 -0.40
CA GLY A 624 -14.15 -37.20 -0.66
C GLY A 624 -12.66 -37.24 -1.05
N GLY A 625 -11.89 -36.21 -0.68
CA GLY A 625 -10.44 -36.14 -0.89
C GLY A 625 -10.01 -35.51 -2.21
N SER A 626 -10.95 -35.11 -3.07
CA SER A 626 -10.66 -34.39 -4.31
C SER A 626 -11.75 -33.40 -4.66
N GLY A 627 -11.40 -32.26 -5.24
CA GLY A 627 -12.35 -31.26 -5.69
C GLY A 627 -11.72 -30.28 -6.66
N THR A 628 -12.51 -29.78 -7.61
CA THR A 628 -12.10 -28.65 -8.45
C THR A 628 -11.94 -27.39 -7.60
N VAL A 629 -11.14 -26.44 -8.07
CA VAL A 629 -10.99 -25.12 -7.43
C VAL A 629 -12.35 -24.49 -7.09
N VAL A 630 -13.32 -24.61 -8.00
CA VAL A 630 -14.67 -24.06 -7.85
C VAL A 630 -15.46 -24.79 -6.76
N GLN A 631 -15.41 -26.12 -6.72
CA GLN A 631 -16.08 -26.91 -5.67
C GLN A 631 -15.52 -26.60 -4.28
N VAL A 632 -14.18 -26.49 -4.19
CA VAL A 632 -13.51 -26.15 -2.93
C VAL A 632 -13.86 -24.73 -2.49
N ALA A 633 -13.84 -23.76 -3.41
CA ALA A 633 -14.26 -22.39 -3.09
C ALA A 633 -15.74 -22.33 -2.66
N ALA A 634 -16.64 -23.00 -3.36
CA ALA A 634 -18.06 -23.04 -3.02
C ALA A 634 -18.31 -23.63 -1.63
N ASP A 635 -17.57 -24.68 -1.27
CA ASP A 635 -17.67 -25.32 0.04
C ASP A 635 -17.09 -24.44 1.16
N VAL A 636 -15.92 -23.82 0.93
CA VAL A 636 -15.34 -22.82 1.85
C VAL A 636 -16.30 -21.65 2.08
N TRP A 637 -16.93 -21.13 1.02
CA TRP A 637 -17.95 -20.09 1.14
C TRP A 637 -19.14 -20.57 1.96
N THR A 638 -19.67 -21.75 1.65
CA THR A 638 -20.85 -22.29 2.34
C THR A 638 -20.61 -22.45 3.85
N ARG A 639 -19.40 -22.80 4.26
CA ARG A 639 -19.07 -23.07 5.68
C ARG A 639 -18.55 -21.85 6.43
N HIS A 640 -17.86 -20.94 5.75
CA HIS A 640 -17.10 -19.85 6.38
C HIS A 640 -17.48 -18.46 5.83
N GLU A 641 -18.64 -18.32 5.19
CA GLU A 641 -19.18 -17.03 4.71
C GLU A 641 -19.22 -15.96 5.81
N PRO A 642 -19.71 -16.23 7.04
CA PRO A 642 -19.74 -15.22 8.10
C PRO A 642 -18.35 -14.71 8.48
N GLU A 643 -17.34 -15.59 8.49
CA GLU A 643 -15.94 -15.30 8.78
C GLU A 643 -15.30 -14.49 7.66
N LEU A 644 -15.53 -14.88 6.41
CA LEU A 644 -15.06 -14.16 5.22
C LEU A 644 -15.64 -12.74 5.14
N ARG A 645 -16.92 -12.57 5.47
CA ARG A 645 -17.57 -11.24 5.48
C ARG A 645 -17.03 -10.31 6.56
N ARG A 646 -16.48 -10.84 7.65
CA ARG A 646 -15.84 -10.08 8.73
C ARG A 646 -14.37 -9.77 8.45
N ALA A 647 -13.75 -10.39 7.45
CA ALA A 647 -12.31 -10.33 7.19
C ALA A 647 -11.84 -9.14 6.34
N GLY A 648 -12.70 -8.11 6.15
CA GLY A 648 -12.36 -6.89 5.41
C GLY A 648 -11.99 -7.19 3.94
N ASP A 649 -10.83 -6.73 3.50
CA ASP A 649 -10.32 -6.88 2.13
C ASP A 649 -10.26 -8.35 1.66
N LEU A 650 -10.08 -9.30 2.59
CA LEU A 650 -10.03 -10.73 2.27
C LEU A 650 -11.35 -11.24 1.66
N LEU A 651 -12.48 -10.59 1.97
CA LEU A 651 -13.78 -10.90 1.35
C LEU A 651 -13.71 -10.82 -0.18
N HIS A 652 -12.85 -9.94 -0.71
CA HIS A 652 -12.72 -9.69 -2.14
C HIS A 652 -11.57 -10.47 -2.78
N THR A 653 -10.60 -10.97 -2.00
CA THR A 653 -9.40 -11.64 -2.53
C THR A 653 -9.32 -13.14 -2.21
N TRP A 654 -10.16 -13.69 -1.31
CA TRP A 654 -9.98 -15.05 -0.77
C TRP A 654 -9.96 -16.17 -1.82
N GLN A 655 -10.69 -16.03 -2.93
CA GLN A 655 -10.70 -17.04 -4.00
C GLN A 655 -9.38 -17.08 -4.78
N HIS A 656 -8.77 -15.92 -4.97
CA HIS A 656 -7.42 -15.81 -5.53
C HIS A 656 -6.39 -16.32 -4.51
N ASP A 657 -6.54 -15.95 -3.25
CA ASP A 657 -5.66 -16.39 -2.16
C ASP A 657 -5.76 -17.90 -1.90
N LEU A 658 -6.92 -18.54 -2.11
CA LEU A 658 -7.08 -20.00 -2.03
C LEU A 658 -6.17 -20.73 -3.02
N ARG A 659 -5.95 -20.18 -4.22
CA ARG A 659 -5.05 -20.78 -5.22
C ARG A 659 -3.59 -20.67 -4.79
N ARG A 660 -3.21 -19.55 -4.17
CA ARG A 660 -1.87 -19.35 -3.58
C ARG A 660 -1.64 -20.30 -2.40
N VAL A 661 -2.66 -20.45 -1.54
CA VAL A 661 -2.66 -21.42 -0.43
C VAL A 661 -2.55 -22.85 -0.94
N ALA A 662 -3.25 -23.20 -2.03
CA ALA A 662 -3.15 -24.53 -2.63
C ALA A 662 -1.75 -24.82 -3.18
N ALA A 663 -1.07 -23.83 -3.78
CA ALA A 663 0.31 -23.97 -4.23
C ALA A 663 1.26 -24.24 -3.06
N ARG A 664 1.17 -23.45 -1.99
CA ARG A 664 1.95 -23.67 -0.76
C ARG A 664 1.69 -25.03 -0.12
N LEU A 665 0.43 -25.47 -0.06
CA LEU A 665 0.07 -26.79 0.49
C LEU A 665 0.64 -27.96 -0.35
N ARG A 666 0.92 -27.76 -1.64
CA ARG A 666 1.60 -28.78 -2.48
C ARG A 666 3.09 -28.87 -2.15
N GLU A 667 3.74 -27.74 -1.94
CA GLU A 667 5.14 -27.69 -1.50
C GLU A 667 5.30 -28.31 -0.11
N GLU A 668 4.33 -28.09 0.79
CA GLU A 668 4.25 -28.73 2.11
C GLU A 668 3.89 -30.24 2.04
N GLY A 669 3.60 -30.80 0.86
CA GLY A 669 3.20 -32.19 0.69
C GLY A 669 1.81 -32.55 1.25
N ARG A 670 0.98 -31.54 1.55
CA ARG A 670 -0.38 -31.68 2.11
C ARG A 670 -1.49 -31.65 1.05
N LEU A 671 -1.11 -31.39 -0.20
CA LEU A 671 -1.90 -31.46 -1.41
C LEU A 671 -1.08 -32.21 -2.46
N ALA A 672 -1.70 -33.08 -3.25
CA ALA A 672 -1.00 -33.83 -4.29
C ALA A 672 -0.51 -32.92 -5.44
N PRO A 673 0.57 -33.29 -6.14
CA PRO A 673 1.06 -32.57 -7.32
C PRO A 673 -0.01 -32.46 -8.40
N SER A 674 0.02 -31.35 -9.16
CA SER A 674 -0.87 -31.20 -10.32
C SER A 674 -0.44 -32.17 -11.42
N THR A 675 -1.39 -32.90 -12.00
CA THR A 675 -1.16 -33.80 -13.15
C THR A 675 -1.77 -33.20 -14.41
N ASP A 676 -1.09 -33.28 -15.55
CA ASP A 676 -1.56 -32.74 -16.84
C ASP A 676 -2.89 -33.34 -17.34
N ALA A 677 -3.30 -34.48 -16.78
CA ALA A 677 -4.56 -35.13 -17.13
C ALA A 677 -5.82 -34.42 -16.60
N ASP A 678 -5.73 -33.59 -15.55
CA ASP A 678 -6.87 -32.91 -14.90
C ASP A 678 -6.49 -31.50 -14.38
N PRO A 679 -6.28 -30.52 -15.27
CA PRO A 679 -5.91 -29.16 -14.85
C PRO A 679 -7.03 -28.53 -14.01
N GLY A 680 -6.68 -28.10 -12.79
CA GLY A 680 -7.61 -27.41 -11.88
C GLY A 680 -8.31 -28.28 -10.83
N VAL A 681 -7.92 -29.56 -10.70
CA VAL A 681 -8.38 -30.43 -9.61
C VAL A 681 -7.35 -30.44 -8.47
N TRP A 682 -7.83 -30.23 -7.24
CA TRP A 682 -7.06 -30.34 -6.01
C TRP A 682 -7.36 -31.67 -5.33
N ARG A 683 -6.33 -32.37 -4.86
CA ARG A 683 -6.45 -33.71 -4.26
C ARG A 683 -5.62 -33.80 -2.99
N LEU A 684 -6.14 -34.46 -1.96
CA LEU A 684 -5.31 -34.82 -0.81
C LEU A 684 -4.29 -35.90 -1.23
N PRO A 685 -3.08 -35.92 -0.63
CA PRO A 685 -2.13 -37.01 -0.82
C PRO A 685 -2.79 -38.35 -0.43
N ARG A 686 -2.48 -39.41 -1.17
CA ARG A 686 -2.94 -40.78 -0.83
C ARG A 686 -2.25 -41.31 0.41
#